data_AF-A0AAV8HRS7-F1
#
_entry.id   AF-A0AAV8HRS7-F1
#
_cell.length_a   1.000
_cell.length_b   1.000
_cell.length_c   1.000
_cell.angle_alpha   90.00
_cell.angle_beta   90.00
_cell.angle_gamma   90.00
#
_symmetry.space_group_name_H-M   'P 1'
#
loop_
_entity.id
_entity.type
_entity.pdbx_description
1 polymer ?
#
loop_
_entity_poly.entity_id
_entity_poly.type
_entity_poly.pdbx_seq_one_letter_code
_entity_poly.pdbx_strand_id
1 'polypeptide(L)'
;MASNSTENITKEKQFAKGISATEPEDKEEKKESLTGGPPVIQRSGSRPQLDLSGAAIHGNFEDRYPTILLPNQSDDISHLALDIGGSLIKLVYFSRHAESFTDDYRKNSLRKKFGGTNGNRRNYPILGGRLHFVKFETSKLNECLDFISSKQLHRGGVDSPIWRGNPSTENIVIKATGGGAFKYADVFRERLGVSLEKEDEMGSLVAGANFLLRAIRHEAFTHMDGQKEFIQIDPNDLFPYLLVNIGSGVSIIKVDGFGKFQRVSGTNVGGGTYWGLGRLLTKCKSFDELLELSQKGDNSQLDMLVGDIYGGLDYSKIGLSASTIASSFGKTISENKELSDYRPEDISLSLLRMISYNIGQISYLNALRYGLKKIFFGGFFIRGHAYTMDTISFAVHFWSKGEAQAMFLRHEGFLGAVGAFMSYEKHGLDDLRAHQLVERFPMGAPYVGGKIHGPPLGNLNEKISWMEKFVQKGTAITAPVPMAPPGTTGMGGFERPSARGNILRSDASAALNVGVLHLVPTLEVFPLLRDPKIYEPNTIDLSHSELEYWFTVLSEHLPDLVDKAVASEGGTDDAKRRGDAFARAFSAHLARLMEEPAAYGKFGLADLLELREECLREFQFGDAYITIKQRENEASLAVLPDLLMELDGMNEEDRLLALIEGVLAANIFDWGSRACVDLYHKGTIIEIYRMSRKKMQRPWRVDDFDTFNKKMLTDKRQQPYKRALLFVDNSGADIVLGMLPLARELLRHGTEVVLVANSLPALNDVTANEIPGIVAEAAKHCDTLRRAAEAGGLLLDAMAGIEDESKASTVSVPLMVVENGCGSPCIDFRQVSSELAEAAKEADLIILEGMGRALHTNLNVRFKCDALKLAMIKNQRLAEKLFGGNIYDCICRFEPAD
;
A
#
# COMPACT_ATOMS: atom_id res chain seq x y z
N MET A 1 -43.29 61.62 23.63
CA MET A 1 -43.88 62.79 22.94
C MET A 1 -44.25 62.34 21.53
N ALA A 2 -45.54 62.49 21.16
CA ALA A 2 -46.18 62.40 19.83
C ALA A 2 -45.93 61.12 18.97
N SER A 3 -46.86 60.15 18.88
CA SER A 3 -48.12 60.08 18.08
C SER A 3 -47.89 59.77 16.58
N ASN A 4 -48.20 58.57 16.06
CA ASN A 4 -49.49 58.01 15.59
C ASN A 4 -49.83 58.28 14.10
N SER A 5 -50.24 57.18 13.42
CA SER A 5 -51.41 57.02 12.52
C SER A 5 -51.34 57.53 11.05
N THR A 6 -51.53 56.61 10.07
CA THR A 6 -52.71 56.44 9.14
C THR A 6 -52.74 57.41 7.94
N GLU A 7 -53.31 57.21 6.75
CA GLU A 7 -54.03 56.16 6.00
C GLU A 7 -54.28 56.70 4.56
N ASN A 8 -54.42 55.80 3.59
CA ASN A 8 -55.36 55.75 2.44
C ASN A 8 -55.59 56.91 1.43
N ILE A 9 -55.79 56.50 0.16
CA ILE A 9 -56.93 56.76 -0.78
C ILE A 9 -56.41 56.68 -2.26
N THR A 10 -56.56 55.58 -3.01
CA THR A 10 -57.64 55.15 -3.96
C THR A 10 -58.08 56.12 -5.08
N LYS A 11 -57.99 55.66 -6.36
CA LYS A 11 -59.08 55.49 -7.39
C LYS A 11 -58.61 55.52 -8.87
N GLU A 12 -58.93 54.46 -9.65
CA GLU A 12 -59.79 54.41 -10.88
C GLU A 12 -59.00 54.60 -12.21
N LYS A 13 -59.22 53.98 -13.39
CA LYS A 13 -60.24 53.05 -13.96
C LYS A 13 -59.77 52.56 -15.37
N GLN A 14 -60.13 51.31 -15.72
CA GLN A 14 -60.71 50.80 -17.00
C GLN A 14 -59.97 50.58 -18.35
N PHE A 15 -60.51 49.54 -19.02
CA PHE A 15 -60.47 49.05 -20.42
C PHE A 15 -59.53 47.86 -20.73
N ALA A 16 -59.86 46.90 -21.62
CA ALA A 16 -60.93 45.89 -21.71
C ALA A 16 -60.70 45.10 -23.03
N LYS A 17 -60.99 43.77 -23.02
CA LYS A 17 -61.14 42.81 -24.16
C LYS A 17 -59.85 42.38 -24.90
N GLY A 18 -59.64 41.11 -25.27
CA GLY A 18 -60.43 39.87 -25.23
C GLY A 18 -60.01 38.91 -26.38
N ILE A 19 -60.31 37.61 -26.21
CA ILE A 19 -60.40 36.45 -27.16
C ILE A 19 -59.53 35.27 -26.64
N SER A 20 -60.06 34.29 -25.87
CA SER A 20 -60.82 33.05 -26.21
C SER A 20 -59.98 31.97 -26.94
N ALA A 21 -60.05 30.64 -26.70
CA ALA A 21 -60.84 29.77 -25.84
C ALA A 21 -60.22 28.34 -25.81
N THR A 22 -60.42 27.68 -24.66
CA THR A 22 -60.53 26.24 -24.28
C THR A 22 -60.37 25.08 -25.30
N GLU A 23 -59.61 24.05 -24.84
CA GLU A 23 -59.88 22.58 -24.76
C GLU A 23 -60.68 21.83 -25.86
N PRO A 24 -60.35 20.55 -26.15
CA PRO A 24 -60.93 19.45 -25.36
C PRO A 24 -60.02 18.23 -25.08
N GLU A 25 -60.35 17.55 -23.97
CA GLU A 25 -60.08 16.12 -23.75
C GLU A 25 -60.79 15.26 -24.81
N ASP A 26 -60.21 14.11 -25.17
CA ASP A 26 -61.00 12.92 -25.45
C ASP A 26 -60.18 11.63 -25.23
N LYS A 27 -60.83 10.70 -24.52
CA LYS A 27 -60.44 9.31 -24.29
C LYS A 27 -60.85 8.48 -25.50
N GLU A 28 -60.04 7.50 -25.91
CA GLU A 28 -60.59 6.27 -26.50
C GLU A 28 -59.67 5.06 -26.35
N GLU A 29 -60.32 3.90 -26.19
CA GLU A 29 -59.84 2.60 -25.74
C GLU A 29 -59.30 1.67 -26.85
N LYS A 30 -58.49 0.70 -26.42
CA LYS A 30 -58.33 -0.70 -26.92
C LYS A 30 -57.54 -0.98 -28.23
N LYS A 31 -56.44 -1.74 -28.10
CA LYS A 31 -56.41 -3.21 -28.30
C LYS A 31 -55.03 -3.82 -27.99
N GLU A 32 -55.06 -5.00 -27.37
CA GLU A 32 -53.93 -5.89 -27.13
C GLU A 32 -53.32 -6.43 -28.44
N SER A 33 -52.00 -6.64 -28.45
CA SER A 33 -51.40 -7.82 -29.11
C SER A 33 -50.19 -8.30 -28.32
N LEU A 34 -50.35 -9.48 -27.73
CA LEU A 34 -49.31 -10.30 -27.11
C LEU A 34 -48.33 -10.83 -28.17
N THR A 35 -47.05 -10.50 -28.06
CA THR A 35 -45.94 -11.37 -28.52
C THR A 35 -44.77 -11.22 -27.55
N GLY A 36 -44.44 -12.31 -26.86
CA GLY A 36 -43.40 -12.36 -25.83
C GLY A 36 -41.98 -12.15 -26.38
N GLY A 37 -41.21 -11.34 -25.66
CA GLY A 37 -39.76 -11.28 -25.71
C GLY A 37 -39.20 -11.39 -24.28
N PRO A 38 -38.00 -11.95 -24.08
CA PRO A 38 -37.43 -12.15 -22.75
C PRO A 38 -37.17 -10.79 -22.06
N PRO A 39 -37.18 -10.73 -20.72
CA PRO A 39 -37.07 -9.47 -20.01
C PRO A 39 -35.67 -8.89 -20.24
N VAL A 40 -35.61 -7.74 -20.91
CA VAL A 40 -34.41 -6.90 -20.94
C VAL A 40 -34.25 -6.32 -19.54
N ILE A 41 -33.26 -6.81 -18.80
CA ILE A 41 -32.79 -6.19 -17.57
C ILE A 41 -32.29 -4.79 -17.95
N GLN A 42 -33.07 -3.75 -17.62
CA GLN A 42 -32.58 -2.38 -17.61
C GLN A 42 -31.49 -2.30 -16.53
N ARG A 43 -30.22 -2.33 -16.95
CA ARG A 43 -29.12 -1.86 -16.09
C ARG A 43 -29.34 -0.38 -15.83
N SER A 44 -29.49 0.00 -14.57
CA SER A 44 -29.46 1.41 -14.16
C SER A 44 -28.15 2.03 -14.63
N GLY A 45 -28.23 3.14 -15.36
CA GLY A 45 -27.07 3.88 -15.89
C GLY A 45 -26.34 4.66 -14.81
N SER A 46 -25.73 3.98 -13.84
CA SER A 46 -24.79 4.61 -12.90
C SER A 46 -23.55 5.07 -13.67
N ARG A 47 -23.24 6.35 -13.52
CA ARG A 47 -22.14 7.06 -14.19
C ARG A 47 -20.79 6.57 -13.66
N PRO A 48 -19.73 6.48 -14.50
CA PRO A 48 -18.42 6.02 -14.06
C PRO A 48 -17.79 7.01 -13.07
N GLN A 49 -17.65 6.61 -11.80
CA GLN A 49 -17.12 7.46 -10.73
C GLN A 49 -15.71 7.00 -10.33
N LEU A 50 -14.88 7.94 -9.87
CA LEU A 50 -13.58 7.59 -9.31
C LEU A 50 -13.81 6.94 -7.95
N ASP A 51 -13.43 5.68 -7.79
CA ASP A 51 -13.49 4.97 -6.51
C ASP A 51 -12.23 5.28 -5.70
N LEU A 52 -12.43 6.04 -4.64
CA LEU A 52 -11.38 6.50 -3.72
C LEU A 52 -11.23 5.59 -2.49
N SER A 53 -12.06 4.55 -2.36
CA SER A 53 -11.92 3.61 -1.27
C SER A 53 -10.58 2.87 -1.39
N GLY A 54 -9.77 2.93 -0.33
CA GLY A 54 -8.41 2.40 -0.32
C GLY A 54 -7.39 3.22 -1.11
N ALA A 55 -7.73 4.42 -1.60
CA ALA A 55 -6.77 5.25 -2.33
C ALA A 55 -5.54 5.58 -1.46
N ALA A 56 -4.36 5.22 -1.95
CA ALA A 56 -3.13 5.34 -1.18
C ALA A 56 -1.95 5.69 -2.06
N ILE A 57 -0.98 6.39 -1.48
CA ILE A 57 0.28 6.66 -2.17
C ILE A 57 1.12 5.38 -2.18
N HIS A 58 1.49 4.93 -3.37
CA HIS A 58 2.29 3.74 -3.63
C HIS A 58 3.64 4.14 -4.25
N GLY A 59 4.71 3.87 -3.51
CA GLY A 59 6.10 4.25 -3.82
C GLY A 59 6.91 4.45 -2.54
N ASN A 60 8.24 4.39 -2.62
CA ASN A 60 9.13 4.60 -1.49
C ASN A 60 9.02 6.03 -0.95
N PHE A 61 9.39 6.26 0.32
CA PHE A 61 9.45 7.62 0.90
C PHE A 61 10.37 8.58 0.13
N GLU A 62 11.34 8.04 -0.62
CA GLU A 62 12.26 8.79 -1.47
C GLU A 62 11.77 9.00 -2.91
N ASP A 63 10.66 8.37 -3.33
CA ASP A 63 10.13 8.56 -4.67
C ASP A 63 9.64 10.00 -4.83
N ARG A 64 10.22 10.70 -5.81
CA ARG A 64 10.03 12.14 -5.97
C ARG A 64 8.57 12.53 -6.26
N TYR A 65 7.82 11.66 -6.96
CA TYR A 65 6.37 11.76 -7.21
C TYR A 65 5.76 10.37 -7.23
N PRO A 66 5.36 9.84 -6.07
CA PRO A 66 4.86 8.46 -5.97
C PRO A 66 3.53 8.29 -6.70
N THR A 67 3.20 7.06 -7.11
CA THR A 67 1.90 6.79 -7.75
C THR A 67 0.77 6.81 -6.73
N ILE A 68 -0.46 7.11 -7.16
CA ILE A 68 -1.64 6.90 -6.30
C ILE A 68 -2.33 5.63 -6.75
N LEU A 69 -2.35 4.62 -5.89
CA LEU A 69 -3.12 3.39 -6.08
C LEU A 69 -4.60 3.69 -5.84
N LEU A 70 -5.44 3.26 -6.75
CA LEU A 70 -6.91 3.28 -6.67
C LEU A 70 -7.38 1.83 -6.73
N PRO A 71 -7.34 1.09 -5.60
CA PRO A 71 -7.45 -0.36 -5.59
C PRO A 71 -8.85 -0.85 -6.00
N ASN A 72 -9.88 -0.05 -5.75
CA ASN A 72 -11.26 -0.44 -6.00
C ASN A 72 -11.85 0.19 -7.27
N GLN A 73 -11.03 0.87 -8.08
CA GLN A 73 -11.48 1.47 -9.33
C GLN A 73 -11.97 0.40 -10.32
N SER A 74 -13.28 0.35 -10.52
CA SER A 74 -13.95 -0.61 -11.41
C SER A 74 -14.40 0.03 -12.74
N ASP A 75 -14.78 1.31 -12.71
CA ASP A 75 -15.26 2.04 -13.89
C ASP A 75 -14.13 2.41 -14.87
N ASP A 76 -14.48 2.54 -16.16
CA ASP A 76 -13.62 3.19 -17.18
C ASP A 76 -13.54 4.70 -16.90
N ILE A 77 -12.39 5.13 -16.39
CA ILE A 77 -12.09 6.56 -16.19
C ILE A 77 -11.18 7.08 -17.30
N SER A 78 -11.22 8.38 -17.54
CA SER A 78 -10.36 9.02 -18.53
C SER A 78 -8.88 8.67 -18.31
N HIS A 79 -8.14 8.44 -19.38
CA HIS A 79 -6.77 7.92 -19.27
C HIS A 79 -5.72 8.99 -19.01
N LEU A 80 -5.95 10.28 -19.32
CA LEU A 80 -4.93 11.31 -19.09
C LEU A 80 -5.48 12.74 -18.99
N ALA A 81 -4.76 13.60 -18.29
CA ALA A 81 -4.94 15.05 -18.30
C ALA A 81 -3.59 15.79 -18.21
N LEU A 82 -3.59 17.05 -18.63
CA LEU A 82 -2.37 17.86 -18.76
C LEU A 82 -2.48 19.20 -18.02
N ASP A 83 -1.37 19.65 -17.42
CA ASP A 83 -1.10 21.06 -17.11
C ASP A 83 0.11 21.51 -17.94
N ILE A 84 -0.15 22.32 -18.96
CA ILE A 84 0.88 22.81 -19.88
C ILE A 84 1.30 24.22 -19.43
N GLY A 85 2.19 24.26 -18.45
CA GLY A 85 2.75 25.50 -17.94
C GLY A 85 3.80 26.14 -18.87
N GLY A 86 4.23 27.36 -18.54
CA GLY A 86 5.21 28.09 -19.35
C GLY A 86 6.60 27.41 -19.43
N SER A 87 7.00 26.67 -18.38
CA SER A 87 8.29 26.00 -18.31
C SER A 87 8.19 24.47 -18.27
N LEU A 88 7.13 23.92 -17.69
CA LEU A 88 6.94 22.48 -17.53
C LEU A 88 5.54 22.06 -17.95
N ILE A 89 5.47 20.92 -18.64
CA ILE A 89 4.27 20.13 -18.90
C ILE A 89 4.16 19.07 -17.82
N LYS A 90 2.99 18.95 -17.19
CA LYS A 90 2.69 17.92 -16.20
C LYS A 90 1.56 17.07 -16.75
N LEU A 91 1.74 15.77 -16.66
CA LEU A 91 0.85 14.77 -17.19
C LEU A 91 0.45 13.84 -16.05
N VAL A 92 -0.86 13.71 -15.84
CA VAL A 92 -1.44 12.69 -14.97
C VAL A 92 -2.13 11.68 -15.87
N TYR A 93 -1.85 10.39 -15.68
CA TYR A 93 -2.52 9.35 -16.45
C TYR A 93 -2.89 8.15 -15.58
N PHE A 94 -3.98 7.48 -15.94
CA PHE A 94 -4.47 6.30 -15.25
C PHE A 94 -4.07 5.03 -16.02
N SER A 95 -3.53 4.04 -15.31
CA SER A 95 -3.34 2.68 -15.84
C SER A 95 -4.08 1.66 -14.97
N ARG A 96 -4.83 0.75 -15.60
CA ARG A 96 -5.37 -0.43 -14.89
C ARG A 96 -4.28 -1.41 -14.50
N HIS A 97 -4.57 -2.26 -13.53
CA HIS A 97 -3.75 -3.40 -13.14
C HIS A 97 -3.69 -4.49 -14.22
N ALA A 98 -3.19 -4.18 -15.42
CA ALA A 98 -2.84 -5.19 -16.42
C ALA A 98 -1.39 -5.63 -16.19
N GLU A 99 -1.20 -6.95 -16.02
CA GLU A 99 0.07 -7.71 -15.97
C GLU A 99 1.32 -6.84 -16.18
N SER A 100 2.07 -6.58 -15.11
CA SER A 100 3.43 -6.06 -15.21
C SER A 100 4.28 -7.10 -15.96
N PHE A 101 4.32 -6.98 -17.29
CA PHE A 101 5.41 -7.49 -18.11
C PHE A 101 6.68 -6.75 -17.69
N THR A 102 7.33 -7.26 -16.65
CA THR A 102 8.76 -7.03 -16.48
C THR A 102 9.45 -7.68 -17.68
N ASP A 103 10.25 -6.87 -18.38
CA ASP A 103 11.07 -7.26 -19.53
C ASP A 103 12.11 -8.31 -19.12
N ASP A 104 11.68 -9.55 -18.95
CA ASP A 104 12.56 -10.69 -18.75
C ASP A 104 12.82 -11.35 -20.11
N TYR A 105 13.88 -10.89 -20.78
CA TYR A 105 14.33 -11.33 -22.10
C TYR A 105 14.55 -12.86 -22.22
N ARG A 106 14.49 -13.61 -21.11
CA ARG A 106 14.62 -15.08 -21.09
C ARG A 106 13.33 -15.85 -21.38
N LYS A 107 12.13 -15.25 -21.30
CA LYS A 107 10.86 -15.96 -21.59
C LYS A 107 10.46 -15.99 -23.07
N ASN A 108 11.11 -15.21 -23.93
CA ASN A 108 10.78 -15.16 -25.37
C ASN A 108 11.21 -16.42 -26.16
N SER A 109 12.04 -17.31 -25.61
CA SER A 109 12.43 -18.54 -26.31
C SER A 109 11.40 -19.66 -26.20
N LEU A 110 10.54 -19.65 -25.16
CA LEU A 110 9.48 -20.64 -24.96
C LEU A 110 8.19 -20.30 -25.73
N ARG A 111 7.93 -19.00 -25.97
CA ARG A 111 6.78 -18.53 -26.75
C ARG A 111 6.82 -18.86 -28.24
N LYS A 112 7.99 -19.20 -28.78
CA LYS A 112 8.16 -19.56 -30.20
C LYS A 112 7.95 -21.05 -30.49
N LYS A 113 7.79 -21.90 -29.47
CA LYS A 113 7.68 -23.36 -29.62
C LYS A 113 6.24 -23.90 -29.59
N PHE A 114 5.27 -23.10 -29.14
CA PHE A 114 3.86 -23.45 -29.14
C PHE A 114 3.08 -22.34 -29.84
N GLY A 115 2.71 -22.57 -31.10
CA GLY A 115 1.99 -21.62 -31.93
C GLY A 115 0.65 -21.23 -31.30
N GLY A 116 0.53 -19.99 -30.84
CA GLY A 116 -0.71 -19.43 -30.31
C GLY A 116 -1.43 -18.61 -31.38
N THR A 117 -2.60 -19.08 -31.81
CA THR A 117 -3.57 -18.33 -32.60
C THR A 117 -4.33 -17.32 -31.72
N ASN A 118 -4.46 -16.09 -32.21
CA ASN A 118 -5.28 -15.03 -31.62
C ASN A 118 -6.76 -15.45 -31.54
N GLY A 119 -7.38 -15.33 -30.37
CA GLY A 119 -8.83 -15.49 -30.22
C GLY A 119 -9.36 -15.22 -28.80
N ASN A 120 -10.12 -14.13 -28.67
CA ASN A 120 -11.18 -13.83 -27.69
C ASN A 120 -10.97 -14.14 -26.20
N ARG A 121 -10.40 -13.16 -25.48
CA ARG A 121 -10.51 -13.06 -24.01
C ARG A 121 -11.92 -12.56 -23.63
N ARG A 122 -12.67 -13.32 -22.83
CA ARG A 122 -13.86 -12.82 -22.11
C ARG A 122 -13.42 -12.33 -20.73
N ASN A 123 -13.88 -11.13 -20.39
CA ASN A 123 -13.53 -10.28 -19.26
C ASN A 123 -13.88 -10.88 -17.89
N TYR A 124 -12.89 -10.99 -17.00
CA TYR A 124 -13.08 -10.75 -15.56
C TYR A 124 -12.61 -9.32 -15.27
N PRO A 125 -13.30 -8.54 -14.41
CA PRO A 125 -12.92 -7.17 -14.12
C PRO A 125 -11.62 -7.19 -13.32
N ILE A 126 -10.54 -6.75 -13.94
CA ILE A 126 -9.32 -6.34 -13.22
C ILE A 126 -9.75 -5.19 -12.31
N LEU A 127 -9.90 -5.45 -11.01
CA LEU A 127 -10.24 -4.44 -10.02
C LEU A 127 -9.00 -3.58 -9.73
N GLY A 128 -9.13 -2.27 -9.96
CA GLY A 128 -8.15 -1.28 -9.55
C GLY A 128 -7.20 -0.77 -10.64
N GLY A 129 -6.53 0.33 -10.31
CA GLY A 129 -5.52 0.95 -11.16
C GLY A 129 -4.68 1.98 -10.42
N ARG A 130 -3.85 2.72 -11.16
CA ARG A 130 -2.88 3.67 -10.61
C ARG A 130 -2.91 4.98 -11.37
N LEU A 131 -2.86 6.09 -10.64
CA LEU A 131 -2.54 7.40 -11.19
C LEU A 131 -1.02 7.58 -11.19
N HIS A 132 -0.50 7.93 -12.36
CA HIS A 132 0.90 8.19 -12.61
C HIS A 132 1.13 9.68 -12.84
N PHE A 133 2.28 10.16 -12.39
CA PHE A 133 2.67 11.58 -12.44
C PHE A 133 3.96 11.73 -13.25
N VAL A 134 3.89 12.37 -14.41
CA VAL A 134 5.03 12.53 -15.32
C VAL A 134 5.20 13.99 -15.72
N LYS A 135 6.44 14.47 -15.79
CA LYS A 135 6.75 15.85 -16.19
C LYS A 135 7.66 15.90 -17.41
N PHE A 136 7.54 16.97 -18.18
CA PHE A 136 8.41 17.31 -19.31
C PHE A 136 8.74 18.80 -19.29
N GLU A 137 9.86 19.21 -19.88
CA GLU A 137 10.08 20.63 -20.17
C GLU A 137 9.17 21.08 -21.31
N THR A 138 8.54 22.25 -21.20
CA THR A 138 7.65 22.77 -22.25
C THR A 138 8.39 23.01 -23.57
N SER A 139 9.68 23.36 -23.50
CA SER A 139 10.58 23.44 -24.68
C SER A 139 10.76 22.10 -25.39
N LYS A 140 10.57 20.99 -24.69
CA LYS A 140 10.71 19.61 -25.17
C LYS A 140 9.34 18.95 -25.39
N LEU A 141 8.37 19.73 -25.87
CA LEU A 141 7.01 19.26 -26.15
C LEU A 141 6.96 17.94 -26.94
N ASN A 142 7.87 17.74 -27.89
CA ASN A 142 7.94 16.51 -28.67
C ASN A 142 8.15 15.26 -27.80
N GLU A 143 8.98 15.31 -26.76
CA GLU A 143 9.20 14.17 -25.85
C GLU A 143 7.90 13.79 -25.13
N CYS A 144 7.08 14.77 -24.76
CA CYS A 144 5.76 14.54 -24.17
C CYS A 144 4.79 13.88 -25.16
N LEU A 145 4.74 14.37 -26.40
CA LEU A 145 3.91 13.80 -27.46
C LEU A 145 4.32 12.36 -27.78
N ASP A 146 5.63 12.10 -27.87
CA ASP A 146 6.17 10.76 -28.15
C ASP A 146 5.91 9.81 -26.98
N PHE A 147 5.95 10.30 -25.73
CA PHE A 147 5.54 9.52 -24.56
C PHE A 147 4.04 9.14 -24.62
N ILE A 148 3.16 10.11 -24.88
CA ILE A 148 1.71 9.86 -25.05
C ILE A 148 1.45 8.88 -26.22
N SER A 149 2.24 8.99 -27.28
CA SER A 149 2.15 8.12 -28.46
C SER A 149 2.59 6.69 -28.14
N SER A 150 3.77 6.51 -27.57
CA SER A 150 4.36 5.21 -27.23
C SER A 150 3.56 4.43 -26.20
N LYS A 151 3.00 5.12 -25.20
CA LYS A 151 2.08 4.54 -24.20
C LYS A 151 0.65 4.39 -24.72
N GLN A 152 0.39 4.77 -25.96
CA GLN A 152 -0.93 4.73 -26.61
C GLN A 152 -2.04 5.46 -25.82
N LEU A 153 -1.69 6.44 -24.99
CA LEU A 153 -2.64 7.17 -24.13
C LEU A 153 -3.62 8.02 -24.95
N HIS A 154 -3.22 8.41 -26.17
CA HIS A 154 -4.04 9.15 -27.13
C HIS A 154 -5.10 8.31 -27.85
N ARG A 155 -5.16 6.98 -27.64
CA ARG A 155 -6.06 6.07 -28.38
C ARG A 155 -7.35 5.69 -27.64
N GLY A 156 -7.55 6.17 -26.41
CA GLY A 156 -8.76 5.95 -25.63
C GLY A 156 -9.03 4.46 -25.34
N GLY A 157 -8.34 3.88 -24.36
CA GLY A 157 -8.62 2.54 -23.83
C GLY A 157 -8.35 1.40 -24.81
N VAL A 158 -7.96 0.23 -24.29
CA VAL A 158 -7.83 -1.01 -25.09
C VAL A 158 -9.20 -1.55 -25.54
N ASP A 159 -10.30 -0.93 -25.09
CA ASP A 159 -11.69 -1.32 -25.38
C ASP A 159 -12.57 -0.15 -25.84
N SER A 160 -12.14 0.64 -26.84
CA SER A 160 -13.13 1.40 -27.61
C SER A 160 -14.01 0.40 -28.37
N PRO A 161 -15.34 0.40 -28.18
CA PRO A 161 -16.22 -0.62 -28.75
C PRO A 161 -16.35 -0.44 -30.27
N ILE A 162 -15.44 -1.06 -31.03
CA ILE A 162 -15.57 -1.22 -32.49
C ILE A 162 -16.63 -2.29 -32.82
N TRP A 163 -17.85 -2.17 -32.26
CA TRP A 163 -18.99 -3.01 -32.66
C TRP A 163 -20.35 -2.31 -32.49
N ARG A 164 -20.44 -1.01 -32.81
CA ARG A 164 -21.69 -0.42 -33.34
C ARG A 164 -21.37 0.57 -34.45
N GLY A 165 -21.82 0.22 -35.66
CA GLY A 165 -22.20 1.10 -36.77
C GLY A 165 -21.45 2.43 -37.01
N ASN A 166 -20.78 2.48 -38.16
CA ASN A 166 -20.22 3.65 -38.85
C ASN A 166 -18.96 4.32 -38.24
N PRO A 167 -17.91 4.54 -39.05
CA PRO A 167 -16.72 5.27 -38.63
C PRO A 167 -17.02 6.78 -38.67
N SER A 168 -17.72 7.30 -37.67
CA SER A 168 -17.61 8.72 -37.35
C SER A 168 -16.34 8.92 -36.53
N THR A 169 -15.44 9.75 -37.05
CA THR A 169 -14.24 10.26 -36.39
C THR A 169 -14.63 11.00 -35.09
N GLU A 170 -14.78 10.28 -33.98
CA GLU A 170 -14.88 10.93 -32.67
C GLU A 170 -13.49 11.41 -32.26
N ASN A 171 -13.30 12.74 -32.29
CA ASN A 171 -12.07 13.38 -31.84
C ASN A 171 -11.88 13.10 -30.34
N ILE A 172 -10.79 12.43 -29.98
CA ILE A 172 -10.45 12.15 -28.58
C ILE A 172 -10.13 13.49 -27.88
N VAL A 173 -10.81 13.74 -26.75
CA VAL A 173 -10.69 14.99 -25.98
C VAL A 173 -9.82 14.78 -24.74
N ILE A 174 -8.75 15.55 -24.61
CA ILE A 174 -7.88 15.58 -23.43
C ILE A 174 -8.15 16.86 -22.65
N LYS A 175 -8.51 16.73 -21.37
CA LYS A 175 -8.61 17.89 -20.47
C LYS A 175 -7.22 18.45 -20.20
N ALA A 176 -7.03 19.74 -20.47
CA ALA A 176 -5.77 20.41 -20.32
C ALA A 176 -5.95 21.78 -19.67
N THR A 177 -5.06 22.11 -18.73
CA THR A 177 -5.01 23.42 -18.09
C THR A 177 -3.67 24.13 -18.35
N GLY A 178 -3.55 25.36 -17.86
CA GLY A 178 -2.39 26.21 -18.07
C GLY A 178 -2.36 26.90 -19.44
N GLY A 179 -1.55 27.95 -19.56
CA GLY A 179 -1.49 28.77 -20.79
C GLY A 179 -1.06 28.01 -22.05
N GLY A 180 -0.30 26.93 -21.91
CA GLY A 180 0.12 26.07 -23.01
C GLY A 180 -1.02 25.24 -23.61
N ALA A 181 -2.12 25.02 -22.89
CA ALA A 181 -3.30 24.32 -23.42
C ALA A 181 -3.89 25.04 -24.64
N PHE A 182 -3.80 26.38 -24.69
CA PHE A 182 -4.12 27.16 -25.90
C PHE A 182 -3.01 27.10 -26.94
N LYS A 183 -1.79 27.43 -26.52
CA LYS A 183 -0.65 27.66 -27.43
C LYS A 183 -0.31 26.42 -28.27
N TYR A 184 -0.47 25.24 -27.70
CA TYR A 184 -0.06 23.98 -28.32
C TYR A 184 -1.23 23.10 -28.77
N ALA A 185 -2.47 23.61 -28.69
CA ALA A 185 -3.68 22.86 -29.07
C ALA A 185 -3.61 22.27 -30.48
N ASP A 186 -3.14 23.05 -31.45
CA ASP A 186 -3.05 22.59 -32.84
C ASP A 186 -1.95 21.54 -33.03
N VAL A 187 -0.83 21.65 -32.29
CA VAL A 187 0.25 20.66 -32.31
C VAL A 187 -0.24 19.29 -31.82
N PHE A 188 -1.02 19.26 -30.73
CA PHE A 188 -1.64 18.01 -30.23
C PHE A 188 -2.61 17.42 -31.26
N ARG A 189 -3.40 18.27 -31.93
CA ARG A 189 -4.33 17.85 -32.97
C ARG A 189 -3.61 17.24 -34.18
N GLU A 190 -2.56 17.90 -34.66
CA GLU A 190 -1.80 17.45 -35.83
C GLU A 190 -0.97 16.18 -35.55
N ARG A 191 -0.33 16.09 -34.38
CA ARG A 191 0.61 14.99 -34.07
C ARG A 191 -0.07 13.74 -33.49
N LEU A 192 -1.15 13.91 -32.74
CA LEU A 192 -1.80 12.81 -32.01
C LEU A 192 -3.26 12.62 -32.41
N GLY A 193 -3.85 13.50 -33.22
CA GLY A 193 -5.27 13.43 -33.59
C GLY A 193 -6.22 13.74 -32.43
N VAL A 194 -5.74 14.42 -31.38
CA VAL A 194 -6.51 14.72 -30.16
C VAL A 194 -6.84 16.20 -30.05
N SER A 195 -8.02 16.53 -29.52
CA SER A 195 -8.40 17.90 -29.17
C SER A 195 -8.13 18.17 -27.69
N LEU A 196 -7.50 19.30 -27.38
CA LEU A 196 -7.37 19.76 -26.00
C LEU A 196 -8.62 20.55 -25.62
N GLU A 197 -9.31 20.11 -24.57
CA GLU A 197 -10.37 20.89 -23.94
C GLU A 197 -9.79 21.63 -22.74
N LYS A 198 -9.94 22.95 -22.76
CA LYS A 198 -9.26 23.80 -21.82
C LYS A 198 -10.04 23.96 -20.51
N GLU A 199 -9.35 23.74 -19.41
CA GLU A 199 -9.81 24.02 -18.05
C GLU A 199 -9.22 25.33 -17.51
N ASP A 200 -9.87 25.90 -16.50
CA ASP A 200 -9.35 27.08 -15.79
C ASP A 200 -8.14 26.70 -14.92
N GLU A 201 -7.05 27.46 -15.01
CA GLU A 201 -5.80 27.15 -14.30
C GLU A 201 -5.98 27.17 -12.78
N MET A 202 -6.67 28.18 -12.26
CA MET A 202 -6.86 28.31 -10.81
C MET A 202 -7.90 27.32 -10.30
N GLY A 203 -8.99 27.13 -11.05
CA GLY A 203 -10.00 26.10 -10.78
C GLY A 203 -9.39 24.71 -10.71
N SER A 204 -8.55 24.33 -11.68
CA SER A 204 -7.85 23.05 -11.67
C SER A 204 -6.88 22.95 -10.48
N LEU A 205 -6.08 23.98 -10.20
CA LEU A 205 -5.17 23.97 -9.04
C LEU A 205 -5.90 23.71 -7.72
N VAL A 206 -7.00 24.41 -7.48
CA VAL A 206 -7.80 24.26 -6.24
C VAL A 206 -8.51 22.91 -6.21
N ALA A 207 -9.06 22.44 -7.33
CA ALA A 207 -9.70 21.13 -7.42
C ALA A 207 -8.71 20.00 -7.11
N GLY A 208 -7.50 20.05 -7.68
CA GLY A 208 -6.45 19.06 -7.41
C GLY A 208 -5.95 19.11 -5.97
N ALA A 209 -5.77 20.29 -5.39
CA ALA A 209 -5.40 20.43 -3.98
C ALA A 209 -6.47 19.83 -3.05
N ASN A 210 -7.74 20.17 -3.27
CA ASN A 210 -8.85 19.65 -2.48
C ASN A 210 -8.98 18.13 -2.61
N PHE A 211 -8.76 17.58 -3.81
CA PHE A 211 -8.75 16.15 -4.04
C PHE A 211 -7.66 15.48 -3.19
N LEU A 212 -6.41 15.89 -3.34
CA LEU A 212 -5.29 15.25 -2.67
C LEU A 212 -5.38 15.40 -1.14
N LEU A 213 -5.69 16.60 -0.63
CA LEU A 213 -5.80 16.88 0.80
C LEU A 213 -6.92 16.10 1.50
N ARG A 214 -7.97 15.73 0.78
CA ARG A 214 -9.14 15.04 1.34
C ARG A 214 -9.12 13.54 1.11
N ALA A 215 -8.72 13.11 -0.09
CA ALA A 215 -8.81 11.72 -0.52
C ALA A 215 -7.55 10.91 -0.18
N ILE A 216 -6.40 11.57 -0.05
CA ILE A 216 -5.10 10.89 0.02
C ILE A 216 -4.48 11.11 1.39
N ARG A 217 -4.27 10.01 2.13
CA ARG A 217 -3.59 10.05 3.42
C ARG A 217 -2.12 10.43 3.26
N HIS A 218 -1.59 11.14 4.26
CA HIS A 218 -0.19 11.60 4.28
C HIS A 218 0.21 12.42 3.05
N GLU A 219 -0.75 13.10 2.42
CA GLU A 219 -0.45 14.03 1.33
C GLU A 219 0.25 15.27 1.87
N ALA A 220 -0.23 15.83 2.98
CA ALA A 220 0.29 17.04 3.58
C ALA A 220 1.35 16.73 4.64
N PHE A 221 2.39 17.58 4.72
CA PHE A 221 3.44 17.48 5.72
C PHE A 221 4.07 18.84 6.02
N THR A 222 4.70 18.97 7.19
CA THR A 222 5.57 20.09 7.55
C THR A 222 7.03 19.70 7.33
N HIS A 223 7.87 20.70 7.12
CA HIS A 223 9.30 20.50 7.00
C HIS A 223 10.04 21.67 7.66
N MET A 224 10.74 21.42 8.76
CA MET A 224 11.48 22.45 9.49
C MET A 224 12.72 21.84 10.13
N ASP A 225 13.86 22.54 10.02
CA ASP A 225 15.16 22.10 10.53
C ASP A 225 15.54 20.67 10.08
N GLY A 226 15.22 20.33 8.82
CA GLY A 226 15.47 19.00 8.25
C GLY A 226 14.52 17.89 8.75
N GLN A 227 13.55 18.21 9.60
CA GLN A 227 12.54 17.27 10.08
C GLN A 227 11.26 17.38 9.25
N LYS A 228 10.78 16.22 8.76
CA LYS A 228 9.54 16.09 8.00
C LYS A 228 8.48 15.40 8.85
N GLU A 229 7.34 16.05 9.08
CA GLU A 229 6.23 15.48 9.84
C GLU A 229 4.95 15.49 9.01
N PHE A 230 4.34 14.32 8.81
CA PHE A 230 3.07 14.24 8.07
C PHE A 230 1.92 14.78 8.92
N ILE A 231 1.06 15.58 8.31
CA ILE A 231 -0.13 16.12 8.96
C ILE A 231 -1.34 15.35 8.44
N GLN A 232 -2.07 14.77 9.38
CA GLN A 232 -3.40 14.28 9.09
C GLN A 232 -4.41 15.42 9.28
N ILE A 233 -5.04 15.82 8.19
CA ILE A 233 -6.07 16.86 8.19
C ILE A 233 -7.42 16.14 8.25
N ASP A 234 -8.26 16.50 9.22
CA ASP A 234 -9.65 16.04 9.22
C ASP A 234 -10.33 16.58 7.94
N PRO A 235 -10.85 15.70 7.06
CA PRO A 235 -11.62 16.10 5.87
C PRO A 235 -12.72 17.12 6.16
N ASN A 236 -13.33 17.07 7.35
CA ASN A 236 -14.40 17.97 7.77
C ASN A 236 -13.88 19.34 8.24
N ASP A 237 -12.61 19.46 8.59
CA ASP A 237 -11.93 20.69 9.00
C ASP A 237 -10.82 21.09 8.00
N LEU A 238 -11.01 20.83 6.71
CA LEU A 238 -10.05 21.28 5.69
C LEU A 238 -10.12 22.79 5.46
N PHE A 239 -11.32 23.35 5.32
CA PHE A 239 -11.53 24.77 4.97
C PHE A 239 -11.66 25.68 6.20
N PRO A 240 -11.40 27.00 6.07
CA PRO A 240 -10.70 27.65 4.97
C PRO A 240 -9.18 27.46 5.05
N TYR A 241 -8.50 27.55 3.92
CA TYR A 241 -7.03 27.52 3.86
C TYR A 241 -6.47 28.45 2.78
N LEU A 242 -5.17 28.74 2.87
CA LEU A 242 -4.43 29.49 1.87
C LEU A 242 -3.58 28.53 1.02
N LEU A 243 -3.79 28.51 -0.29
CA LEU A 243 -2.94 27.81 -1.25
C LEU A 243 -1.96 28.79 -1.89
N VAL A 244 -0.67 28.55 -1.71
CA VAL A 244 0.42 29.34 -2.27
C VAL A 244 1.08 28.51 -3.36
N ASN A 245 0.68 28.71 -4.61
CA ASN A 245 1.25 27.98 -5.74
C ASN A 245 2.47 28.70 -6.30
N ILE A 246 3.66 28.10 -6.16
CA ILE A 246 4.95 28.65 -6.58
C ILE A 246 5.39 28.01 -7.91
N GLY A 247 5.06 28.69 -9.01
CA GLY A 247 5.50 28.36 -10.37
C GLY A 247 6.59 29.33 -10.85
N SER A 248 6.46 29.77 -12.11
CA SER A 248 7.34 30.84 -12.65
C SER A 248 7.17 32.14 -11.85
N GLY A 249 5.93 32.51 -11.54
CA GLY A 249 5.57 33.46 -10.48
C GLY A 249 4.82 32.75 -9.35
N VAL A 250 4.19 33.51 -8.46
CA VAL A 250 3.45 32.97 -7.31
C VAL A 250 2.01 33.47 -7.31
N SER A 251 1.07 32.53 -7.16
CA SER A 251 -0.34 32.83 -6.95
C SER A 251 -0.75 32.42 -5.55
N ILE A 252 -1.43 33.34 -4.85
CA ILE A 252 -1.91 33.12 -3.48
C ILE A 252 -3.42 33.11 -3.52
N ILE A 253 -4.00 31.96 -3.17
CA ILE A 253 -5.41 31.66 -3.36
C ILE A 253 -6.01 31.32 -2.00
N LYS A 254 -7.05 32.05 -1.61
CA LYS A 254 -7.88 31.71 -0.45
C LYS A 254 -8.94 30.72 -0.90
N VAL A 255 -9.02 29.58 -0.23
CA VAL A 255 -10.00 28.52 -0.52
C VAL A 255 -10.95 28.42 0.67
N ASP A 256 -12.21 28.76 0.43
CA ASP A 256 -13.28 28.80 1.44
C ASP A 256 -14.16 27.53 1.40
N GLY A 257 -14.07 26.75 0.33
CA GLY A 257 -14.82 25.51 0.15
C GLY A 257 -14.76 24.99 -1.29
N PHE A 258 -15.51 23.93 -1.58
CA PHE A 258 -15.60 23.38 -2.94
C PHE A 258 -16.16 24.42 -3.92
N GLY A 259 -15.44 24.65 -5.01
CA GLY A 259 -15.78 25.68 -6.00
C GLY A 259 -15.75 27.12 -5.47
N LYS A 260 -15.37 27.34 -4.20
CA LYS A 260 -15.37 28.64 -3.53
C LYS A 260 -13.94 29.03 -3.20
N PHE A 261 -13.33 29.79 -4.09
CA PHE A 261 -11.98 30.29 -3.90
C PHE A 261 -11.81 31.66 -4.55
N GLN A 262 -10.79 32.38 -4.10
CA GLN A 262 -10.41 33.68 -4.64
C GLN A 262 -8.89 33.78 -4.70
N ARG A 263 -8.34 34.22 -5.83
CA ARG A 263 -6.94 34.67 -5.88
C ARG A 263 -6.84 36.00 -5.13
N VAL A 264 -6.32 35.95 -3.92
CA VAL A 264 -6.23 37.10 -3.01
C VAL A 264 -4.96 37.91 -3.21
N SER A 265 -3.90 37.29 -3.72
CA SER A 265 -2.62 37.95 -3.96
C SER A 265 -1.73 37.16 -4.92
N GLY A 266 -0.52 37.63 -5.12
CA GLY A 266 0.55 36.96 -5.85
C GLY A 266 1.79 37.83 -5.95
N THR A 267 2.91 37.23 -6.36
CA THR A 267 4.16 37.95 -6.63
C THR A 267 4.77 37.45 -7.93
N ASN A 268 5.42 38.34 -8.66
CA ASN A 268 6.22 37.99 -9.84
C ASN A 268 7.63 37.49 -9.47
N VAL A 269 7.98 37.48 -8.18
CA VAL A 269 9.22 36.94 -7.62
C VAL A 269 8.97 35.48 -7.23
N GLY A 270 9.23 34.56 -8.16
CA GLY A 270 9.00 33.12 -7.98
C GLY A 270 10.15 32.28 -8.52
N GLY A 271 9.85 31.02 -8.88
CA GLY A 271 10.87 30.10 -9.40
C GLY A 271 11.47 30.53 -10.74
N GLY A 272 10.72 31.29 -11.55
CA GLY A 272 11.23 31.88 -12.79
C GLY A 272 12.25 32.99 -12.53
N THR A 273 12.07 33.75 -11.46
CA THR A 273 13.01 34.79 -11.02
C THR A 273 14.30 34.17 -10.50
N TYR A 274 14.19 33.11 -9.68
CA TYR A 274 15.34 32.33 -9.21
C TYR A 274 16.16 31.80 -10.38
N TRP A 275 15.47 31.17 -11.34
CA TRP A 275 16.10 30.61 -12.52
C TRP A 275 16.75 31.67 -13.41
N GLY A 276 16.01 32.74 -13.70
CA GLY A 276 16.47 33.82 -14.58
C GLY A 276 17.70 34.53 -14.03
N LEU A 277 17.65 34.95 -12.76
CA LEU A 277 18.78 35.62 -12.11
C LEU A 277 19.95 34.68 -11.90
N GLY A 278 19.69 33.44 -11.46
CA GLY A 278 20.74 32.44 -11.29
C GLY A 278 21.49 32.19 -12.59
N ARG A 279 20.78 31.97 -13.71
CA ARG A 279 21.41 31.82 -15.02
C ARG A 279 22.26 33.04 -15.42
N LEU A 280 21.78 34.26 -15.17
CA LEU A 280 22.52 35.48 -15.50
C LEU A 280 23.79 35.63 -14.65
N LEU A 281 23.72 35.28 -13.37
CA LEU A 281 24.78 35.52 -12.39
C LEU A 281 25.79 34.38 -12.27
N THR A 282 25.38 33.13 -12.48
CA THR A 282 26.24 31.93 -12.32
C THR A 282 26.60 31.24 -13.63
N LYS A 283 25.93 31.60 -14.74
CA LYS A 283 26.01 30.92 -16.05
C LYS A 283 25.54 29.45 -16.05
N CYS A 284 24.83 28.99 -15.02
CA CYS A 284 24.22 27.67 -14.99
C CYS A 284 23.29 27.43 -16.19
N LYS A 285 23.21 26.17 -16.63
CA LYS A 285 22.44 25.75 -17.80
C LYS A 285 21.10 25.11 -17.44
N SER A 286 20.93 24.63 -16.21
CA SER A 286 19.67 24.08 -15.74
C SER A 286 19.28 24.58 -14.34
N PHE A 287 17.97 24.53 -14.05
CA PHE A 287 17.43 24.84 -12.73
C PHE A 287 18.01 23.92 -11.65
N ASP A 288 18.18 22.64 -11.98
CA ASP A 288 18.64 21.63 -11.02
C ASP A 288 20.13 21.85 -10.68
N GLU A 289 20.97 22.23 -11.65
CA GLU A 289 22.37 22.62 -11.42
C GLU A 289 22.45 23.83 -10.47
N LEU A 290 21.61 24.84 -10.68
CA LEU A 290 21.56 26.02 -9.82
C LEU A 290 21.23 25.62 -8.38
N LEU A 291 20.29 24.69 -8.20
CA LEU A 291 19.92 24.24 -6.87
C LEU A 291 20.99 23.35 -6.21
N GLU A 292 21.68 22.51 -6.96
CA GLU A 292 22.85 21.75 -6.46
C GLU A 292 23.96 22.68 -5.98
N LEU A 293 24.18 23.81 -6.66
CA LEU A 293 25.11 24.85 -6.21
C LEU A 293 24.67 25.47 -4.89
N SER A 294 23.37 25.73 -4.71
CA SER A 294 22.85 26.35 -3.49
C SER A 294 23.15 25.53 -2.23
N GLN A 295 23.21 24.20 -2.34
CA GLN A 295 23.53 23.30 -1.21
C GLN A 295 24.95 23.45 -0.69
N LYS A 296 25.86 24.02 -1.49
CA LYS A 296 27.29 24.20 -1.19
C LYS A 296 27.65 25.67 -0.92
N GLY A 297 26.65 26.55 -0.92
CA GLY A 297 26.82 27.98 -0.77
C GLY A 297 26.97 28.42 0.68
N ASP A 298 27.57 29.58 0.85
CA ASP A 298 27.59 30.37 2.07
C ASP A 298 27.02 31.75 1.76
N ASN A 299 25.79 32.01 2.20
CA ASN A 299 25.13 33.28 1.92
C ASN A 299 25.77 34.44 2.70
N SER A 300 26.52 34.19 3.77
CA SER A 300 27.14 35.24 4.59
C SER A 300 28.19 36.05 3.84
N GLN A 301 28.66 35.56 2.69
CA GLN A 301 29.58 36.26 1.78
C GLN A 301 28.88 37.35 0.94
N LEU A 302 27.57 37.27 0.75
CA LEU A 302 26.81 38.17 -0.13
C LEU A 302 25.73 38.94 0.62
N ASP A 303 25.00 38.27 1.50
CA ASP A 303 23.92 38.86 2.26
C ASP A 303 24.48 39.68 3.43
N MET A 304 23.91 40.87 3.64
CA MET A 304 24.14 41.64 4.86
C MET A 304 23.19 41.14 5.94
N LEU A 305 23.75 40.61 7.02
CA LEU A 305 23.04 40.09 8.18
C LEU A 305 22.85 41.19 9.25
N VAL A 306 21.91 41.00 10.16
CA VAL A 306 21.70 41.91 11.30
C VAL A 306 22.99 42.06 12.13
N GLY A 307 23.74 40.98 12.32
CA GLY A 307 25.01 41.03 13.02
C GLY A 307 26.04 41.93 12.34
N ASP A 308 26.03 42.03 11.00
CA ASP A 308 26.95 42.92 10.28
C ASP A 308 26.65 44.41 10.57
N ILE A 309 25.40 44.74 10.89
CA ILE A 309 24.95 46.11 11.23
C ILE A 309 25.17 46.40 12.72
N TYR A 310 24.93 45.41 13.58
CA TYR A 310 24.93 45.55 15.05
C TYR A 310 26.18 44.96 15.72
N GLY A 311 27.28 44.76 14.99
CA GLY A 311 28.58 44.38 15.55
C GLY A 311 28.63 42.94 16.10
N GLY A 312 27.94 42.00 15.44
CA GLY A 312 27.86 40.59 15.82
C GLY A 312 26.78 40.28 16.85
N LEU A 313 26.02 41.28 17.30
CA LEU A 313 24.97 41.14 18.32
C LEU A 313 23.59 40.97 17.69
N ASP A 314 22.72 40.27 18.40
CA ASP A 314 21.28 40.24 18.12
C ASP A 314 20.67 41.63 18.31
N TYR A 315 19.65 41.96 17.52
CA TYR A 315 18.84 43.14 17.76
C TYR A 315 17.65 42.80 18.66
N SER A 316 17.95 42.57 19.94
CA SER A 316 17.00 42.02 20.94
C SER A 316 15.75 42.87 21.16
N LYS A 317 15.80 44.18 20.90
CA LYS A 317 14.66 45.09 21.08
C LYS A 317 13.46 44.74 20.20
N ILE A 318 13.70 44.16 19.03
CA ILE A 318 12.67 43.73 18.08
C ILE A 318 12.75 42.24 17.72
N GLY A 319 13.62 41.48 18.40
CA GLY A 319 13.71 40.03 18.29
C GLY A 319 14.38 39.51 17.01
N LEU A 320 15.29 40.27 16.40
CA LEU A 320 16.06 39.78 15.24
C LEU A 320 17.40 39.18 15.70
N SER A 321 17.71 37.95 15.26
CA SER A 321 19.02 37.33 15.53
C SER A 321 20.12 37.94 14.66
N ALA A 322 21.37 37.87 15.10
CA ALA A 322 22.55 38.31 14.35
C ALA A 322 22.68 37.59 12.99
N SER A 323 22.18 36.35 12.89
CA SER A 323 22.17 35.55 11.66
C SER A 323 21.02 35.87 10.69
N THR A 324 20.06 36.71 11.08
CA THR A 324 18.92 37.10 10.23
C THR A 324 19.41 37.98 9.08
N ILE A 325 18.96 37.71 7.86
CA ILE A 325 19.26 38.56 6.70
C ILE A 325 18.58 39.92 6.87
N ALA A 326 19.38 40.99 6.90
CA ALA A 326 18.90 42.37 6.93
C ALA A 326 18.73 42.93 5.50
N SER A 327 19.66 42.60 4.60
CA SER A 327 19.59 42.96 3.19
C SER A 327 20.22 41.86 2.33
N SER A 328 19.40 41.20 1.51
CA SER A 328 19.89 40.23 0.52
C SER A 328 20.86 40.90 -0.44
N PHE A 329 21.99 40.24 -0.75
CA PHE A 329 23.10 40.78 -1.56
C PHE A 329 23.72 42.09 -1.04
N GLY A 330 23.41 42.53 0.19
CA GLY A 330 23.82 43.84 0.70
C GLY A 330 25.34 44.06 0.81
N LYS A 331 26.14 43.00 0.98
CA LYS A 331 27.60 43.11 1.08
C LYS A 331 28.26 43.45 -0.25
N THR A 332 27.61 43.10 -1.36
CA THR A 332 28.12 43.37 -2.71
C THR A 332 28.26 44.86 -3.03
N ILE A 333 27.59 45.74 -2.26
CA ILE A 333 27.66 47.19 -2.44
C ILE A 333 28.94 47.78 -1.84
N SER A 334 29.44 47.16 -0.77
CA SER A 334 30.52 47.71 0.06
C SER A 334 31.90 47.15 -0.31
N GLU A 335 31.94 46.10 -1.13
CA GLU A 335 33.15 45.41 -1.54
C GLU A 335 33.52 45.78 -2.98
N ASN A 336 34.78 46.18 -3.22
CA ASN A 336 35.32 46.36 -4.58
C ASN A 336 35.64 44.98 -5.20
N LYS A 337 34.62 44.14 -5.38
CA LYS A 337 34.70 42.83 -6.01
C LYS A 337 33.90 42.82 -7.32
N GLU A 338 34.44 42.16 -8.33
CA GLU A 338 33.73 41.89 -9.57
C GLU A 338 32.88 40.63 -9.44
N LEU A 339 31.91 40.41 -10.34
CA LEU A 339 31.06 39.21 -10.31
C LEU A 339 31.88 37.91 -10.32
N SER A 340 33.04 37.90 -10.98
CA SER A 340 33.95 36.76 -11.03
C SER A 340 34.58 36.38 -9.69
N ASP A 341 34.59 37.29 -8.72
CA ASP A 341 35.19 37.07 -7.41
C ASP A 341 34.22 36.36 -6.45
N TYR A 342 32.94 36.31 -6.80
CA TYR A 342 31.91 35.61 -6.03
C TYR A 342 31.74 34.18 -6.50
N ARG A 343 31.63 33.26 -5.55
CA ARG A 343 31.37 31.85 -5.85
C ARG A 343 29.94 31.67 -6.35
N PRO A 344 29.72 30.95 -7.46
CA PRO A 344 28.40 30.61 -7.96
C PRO A 344 27.48 29.95 -6.92
N GLU A 345 28.05 29.14 -6.04
CA GLU A 345 27.36 28.47 -4.92
C GLU A 345 26.73 29.48 -3.96
N ASP A 346 27.51 30.49 -3.56
CA ASP A 346 27.10 31.51 -2.60
C ASP A 346 26.00 32.41 -3.20
N ILE A 347 26.15 32.77 -4.50
CA ILE A 347 25.14 33.52 -5.27
C ILE A 347 23.84 32.73 -5.33
N SER A 348 23.92 31.45 -5.69
CA SER A 348 22.75 30.59 -5.82
C SER A 348 21.99 30.47 -4.50
N LEU A 349 22.72 30.25 -3.39
CA LEU A 349 22.10 30.14 -2.07
C LEU A 349 21.44 31.44 -1.63
N SER A 350 22.09 32.58 -1.84
CA SER A 350 21.56 33.90 -1.50
C SER A 350 20.30 34.23 -2.30
N LEU A 351 20.28 33.90 -3.61
CA LEU A 351 19.09 34.01 -4.45
C LEU A 351 17.94 33.14 -3.94
N LEU A 352 18.22 31.87 -3.59
CA LEU A 352 17.22 30.93 -3.10
C LEU A 352 16.59 31.41 -1.79
N ARG A 353 17.41 31.90 -0.86
CA ARG A 353 16.96 32.48 0.41
C ARG A 353 16.11 33.71 0.23
N MET A 354 16.59 34.68 -0.57
CA MET A 354 15.87 35.92 -0.85
C MET A 354 14.45 35.65 -1.37
N ILE A 355 14.32 34.74 -2.34
CA ILE A 355 13.04 34.43 -2.97
C ILE A 355 12.15 33.65 -2.01
N SER A 356 12.68 32.64 -1.32
CA SER A 356 11.90 31.81 -0.39
C SER A 356 11.40 32.60 0.82
N TYR A 357 12.23 33.50 1.39
CA TYR A 357 11.82 34.39 2.48
C TYR A 357 10.75 35.39 2.03
N ASN A 358 10.90 35.97 0.85
CA ASN A 358 9.88 36.88 0.31
C ASN A 358 8.54 36.17 0.13
N ILE A 359 8.55 34.94 -0.41
CA ILE A 359 7.35 34.12 -0.56
C ILE A 359 6.73 33.78 0.79
N GLY A 360 7.53 33.30 1.76
CA GLY A 360 7.04 32.95 3.10
C GLY A 360 6.42 34.15 3.81
N GLN A 361 7.07 35.32 3.74
CA GLN A 361 6.56 36.55 4.35
C GLN A 361 5.24 37.01 3.70
N ILE A 362 5.17 37.10 2.38
CA ILE A 362 3.95 37.50 1.67
C ILE A 362 2.81 36.52 1.97
N SER A 363 3.12 35.22 2.04
CA SER A 363 2.14 34.17 2.36
C SER A 363 1.56 34.35 3.76
N TYR A 364 2.43 34.55 4.76
CA TYR A 364 1.99 34.81 6.13
C TYR A 364 1.17 36.10 6.25
N LEU A 365 1.59 37.20 5.60
CA LEU A 365 0.83 38.46 5.64
C LEU A 365 -0.57 38.30 5.04
N ASN A 366 -0.72 37.51 3.97
CA ASN A 366 -2.04 37.18 3.43
C ASN A 366 -2.84 36.28 4.38
N ALA A 367 -2.21 35.26 4.96
CA ALA A 367 -2.85 34.40 5.94
C ALA A 367 -3.37 35.21 7.14
N LEU A 368 -2.54 36.11 7.68
CA LEU A 368 -2.90 37.03 8.76
C LEU A 368 -4.07 37.94 8.37
N ARG A 369 -4.04 38.55 7.18
CA ARG A 369 -5.12 39.42 6.68
C ARG A 369 -6.47 38.70 6.66
N TYR A 370 -6.48 37.40 6.35
CA TYR A 370 -7.71 36.61 6.25
C TYR A 370 -7.97 35.71 7.48
N GLY A 371 -7.17 35.84 8.55
CA GLY A 371 -7.32 35.03 9.77
C GLY A 371 -7.11 33.53 9.56
N LEU A 372 -6.28 33.14 8.58
CA LEU A 372 -6.03 31.75 8.21
C LEU A 372 -4.78 31.22 8.91
N LYS A 373 -4.89 30.01 9.47
CA LYS A 373 -3.75 29.29 10.07
C LYS A 373 -3.15 28.24 9.14
N LYS A 374 -3.98 27.70 8.24
CA LYS A 374 -3.61 26.63 7.30
C LYS A 374 -3.04 27.25 6.01
N ILE A 375 -1.73 27.12 5.80
CA ILE A 375 -1.02 27.61 4.60
C ILE A 375 -0.37 26.41 3.88
N PHE A 376 -0.90 26.05 2.72
CA PHE A 376 -0.34 24.99 1.87
C PHE A 376 0.49 25.59 0.74
N PHE A 377 1.74 25.16 0.63
CA PHE A 377 2.65 25.54 -0.41
C PHE A 377 2.66 24.47 -1.52
N GLY A 378 2.29 24.91 -2.71
CA GLY A 378 2.24 24.13 -3.93
C GLY A 378 3.31 24.56 -4.95
N GLY A 379 3.49 23.77 -6.00
CA GLY A 379 4.21 24.17 -7.20
C GLY A 379 5.64 23.64 -7.34
N PHE A 380 6.09 23.60 -8.59
CA PHE A 380 7.36 23.03 -9.02
C PHE A 380 8.60 23.87 -8.67
N PHE A 381 8.50 24.91 -7.86
CA PHE A 381 9.70 25.52 -7.25
C PHE A 381 10.21 24.69 -6.07
N ILE A 382 9.30 24.03 -5.35
CA ILE A 382 9.59 23.29 -4.12
C ILE A 382 10.27 21.95 -4.45
N ARG A 383 9.67 21.14 -5.34
CA ARG A 383 10.22 19.87 -5.89
C ARG A 383 10.82 18.92 -4.83
N GLY A 384 10.24 18.88 -3.64
CA GLY A 384 10.76 18.08 -2.52
C GLY A 384 12.16 18.49 -2.03
N HIS A 385 12.64 19.69 -2.35
CA HIS A 385 13.94 20.17 -1.89
C HIS A 385 13.86 20.67 -0.45
N ALA A 386 14.39 19.86 0.47
CA ALA A 386 14.43 20.10 1.91
C ALA A 386 14.81 21.55 2.26
N TYR A 387 15.87 22.05 1.62
CA TYR A 387 16.36 23.40 1.87
C TYR A 387 15.34 24.51 1.57
N THR A 388 14.65 24.41 0.41
CA THR A 388 13.61 25.38 0.02
C THR A 388 12.46 25.34 1.02
N MET A 389 12.05 24.14 1.44
CA MET A 389 10.98 23.95 2.41
C MET A 389 11.36 24.51 3.78
N ASP A 390 12.56 24.22 4.29
CA ASP A 390 13.07 24.78 5.55
C ASP A 390 13.10 26.30 5.52
N THR A 391 13.54 26.89 4.41
CA THR A 391 13.65 28.34 4.26
C THR A 391 12.28 29.01 4.27
N ILE A 392 11.27 28.41 3.61
CA ILE A 392 9.88 28.89 3.65
C ILE A 392 9.28 28.72 5.05
N SER A 393 9.45 27.55 5.67
CA SER A 393 8.96 27.24 7.00
C SER A 393 9.54 28.17 8.05
N PHE A 394 10.85 28.41 8.01
CA PHE A 394 11.52 29.37 8.88
C PHE A 394 10.91 30.76 8.72
N ALA A 395 10.72 31.25 7.49
CA ALA A 395 10.13 32.56 7.27
C ALA A 395 8.70 32.67 7.84
N VAL A 396 7.84 31.67 7.57
CA VAL A 396 6.47 31.65 8.10
C VAL A 396 6.46 31.58 9.63
N HIS A 397 7.28 30.70 10.22
CA HIS A 397 7.40 30.55 11.66
C HIS A 397 7.91 31.83 12.33
N PHE A 398 8.94 32.45 11.75
CA PHE A 398 9.56 33.67 12.25
C PHE A 398 8.57 34.84 12.28
N TRP A 399 7.93 35.16 11.14
CA TRP A 399 7.01 36.29 11.06
C TRP A 399 5.71 36.06 11.83
N SER A 400 5.29 34.80 11.98
CA SER A 400 4.13 34.43 12.79
C SER A 400 4.40 34.27 14.27
N LYS A 401 5.68 34.34 14.71
CA LYS A 401 6.09 33.99 16.08
C LYS A 401 5.59 32.60 16.50
N GLY A 402 5.56 31.66 15.55
CA GLY A 402 5.09 30.30 15.73
C GLY A 402 3.57 30.09 15.67
N GLU A 403 2.77 31.13 15.40
CA GLU A 403 1.30 31.01 15.30
C GLU A 403 0.81 30.39 13.98
N ALA A 404 1.66 30.37 12.95
CA ALA A 404 1.36 29.79 11.65
C ALA A 404 2.44 28.79 11.24
N GLN A 405 2.02 27.77 10.48
CA GLN A 405 2.89 26.71 10.02
C GLN A 405 2.81 26.57 8.50
N ALA A 406 3.97 26.39 7.86
CA ALA A 406 4.04 26.07 6.44
C ALA A 406 3.81 24.57 6.24
N MET A 407 2.86 24.22 5.39
CA MET A 407 2.56 22.85 5.01
C MET A 407 2.84 22.65 3.52
N PHE A 408 3.36 21.49 3.16
CA PHE A 408 3.73 21.10 1.80
C PHE A 408 2.93 19.86 1.40
N LEU A 409 2.86 19.62 0.09
CA LEU A 409 2.15 18.47 -0.49
C LEU A 409 3.17 17.53 -1.12
N ARG A 410 2.90 16.23 -1.21
CA ARG A 410 3.77 15.26 -1.89
C ARG A 410 3.66 15.36 -3.41
N HIS A 411 2.50 15.79 -3.90
CA HIS A 411 2.24 16.00 -5.32
C HIS A 411 2.12 17.49 -5.65
N GLU A 412 2.91 18.33 -4.97
CA GLU A 412 2.78 19.79 -5.01
C GLU A 412 2.88 20.36 -6.44
N GLY A 413 3.65 19.69 -7.30
CA GLY A 413 3.85 20.08 -8.69
C GLY A 413 2.68 19.75 -9.64
N PHE A 414 1.77 18.85 -9.25
CA PHE A 414 0.81 18.22 -10.16
C PHE A 414 -0.64 18.69 -9.95
N LEU A 415 -0.90 19.60 -9.01
CA LEU A 415 -2.25 20.05 -8.64
C LEU A 415 -3.11 20.44 -9.85
N GLY A 416 -2.56 21.18 -10.81
CA GLY A 416 -3.29 21.60 -12.01
C GLY A 416 -3.68 20.42 -12.91
N ALA A 417 -2.76 19.49 -13.15
CA ALA A 417 -3.05 18.31 -13.97
C ALA A 417 -4.04 17.36 -13.28
N VAL A 418 -3.96 17.21 -11.95
CA VAL A 418 -4.95 16.46 -11.16
C VAL A 418 -6.33 17.13 -11.22
N GLY A 419 -6.41 18.45 -11.09
CA GLY A 419 -7.68 19.16 -11.23
C GLY A 419 -8.31 19.04 -12.61
N ALA A 420 -7.51 19.11 -13.67
CA ALA A 420 -7.99 18.86 -15.04
C ALA A 420 -8.41 17.39 -15.22
N PHE A 421 -7.73 16.44 -14.56
CA PHE A 421 -8.15 15.04 -14.54
C PHE A 421 -9.50 14.85 -13.83
N MET A 422 -9.76 15.64 -12.79
CA MET A 422 -11.04 15.63 -12.06
C MET A 422 -12.18 16.36 -12.77
N SER A 423 -11.89 17.16 -13.82
CA SER A 423 -12.91 17.97 -14.52
C SER A 423 -13.65 17.23 -15.63
N TYR A 424 -13.26 16.00 -15.96
CA TYR A 424 -14.08 15.14 -16.80
C TYR A 424 -15.47 15.01 -16.16
N GLU A 425 -16.51 15.45 -16.87
CA GLU A 425 -17.91 15.30 -16.44
C GLU A 425 -18.16 13.81 -16.18
N LYS A 426 -18.10 13.38 -14.90
CA LYS A 426 -18.53 12.09 -14.31
C LYS A 426 -17.79 11.73 -12.99
N HIS A 427 -16.72 12.41 -12.57
CA HIS A 427 -16.02 12.13 -11.28
C HIS A 427 -16.49 12.98 -10.08
N GLY A 428 -17.79 13.26 -10.00
CA GLY A 428 -18.42 14.28 -9.14
C GLY A 428 -17.87 14.43 -7.70
N LEU A 429 -17.69 15.69 -7.29
CA LEU A 429 -17.36 16.11 -5.92
C LEU A 429 -18.59 16.14 -4.99
N ASP A 430 -19.79 15.89 -5.52
CA ASP A 430 -21.07 16.25 -4.88
C ASP A 430 -21.57 15.22 -3.84
N ASP A 431 -21.06 13.99 -3.83
CA ASP A 431 -21.61 12.88 -3.00
C ASP A 431 -20.63 12.27 -1.97
N LEU A 432 -19.57 12.98 -1.58
CA LEU A 432 -18.66 12.50 -0.52
C LEU A 432 -19.31 12.62 0.87
N ARG A 433 -20.18 11.68 1.22
CA ARG A 433 -20.55 11.38 2.61
C ARG A 433 -19.41 10.63 3.26
N ALA A 434 -18.78 11.27 4.24
CA ALA A 434 -17.71 10.75 5.07
C ALA A 434 -18.01 9.32 5.57
N HIS A 435 -17.25 8.34 5.09
CA HIS A 435 -17.11 7.08 5.80
C HIS A 435 -16.13 7.32 6.95
N GLN A 436 -16.62 7.14 8.17
CA GLN A 436 -15.89 7.36 9.41
C GLN A 436 -14.62 6.50 9.44
N LEU A 437 -13.45 7.15 9.49
CA LEU A 437 -12.20 6.49 9.85
C LEU A 437 -12.23 6.19 11.35
N VAL A 438 -12.03 4.93 11.71
CA VAL A 438 -11.62 4.54 13.07
C VAL A 438 -10.11 4.37 13.07
N GLU A 439 -9.45 5.08 13.98
CA GLU A 439 -8.02 5.05 14.24
C GLU A 439 -7.64 3.78 15.03
N ARG A 440 -6.56 3.09 14.64
CA ARG A 440 -5.79 2.22 15.54
C ARG A 440 -4.29 2.36 15.27
N PHE A 441 -3.56 2.54 16.36
CA PHE A 441 -2.12 2.60 16.45
C PHE A 441 -1.50 1.21 16.16
N PRO A 442 -0.64 1.05 15.14
CA PRO A 442 0.35 -0.01 15.14
C PRO A 442 1.40 0.37 16.18
N MET A 443 1.45 -0.36 17.30
CA MET A 443 2.51 -0.38 18.32
C MET A 443 3.38 0.88 18.43
N GLY A 444 2.75 2.01 18.73
CA GLY A 444 3.43 3.25 19.04
C GLY A 444 2.44 4.27 19.55
N ALA A 445 2.17 4.32 20.85
CA ALA A 445 1.36 5.39 21.43
C ALA A 445 1.72 5.63 22.91
N PRO A 446 1.48 6.82 23.48
CA PRO A 446 2.43 7.93 23.48
C PRO A 446 2.63 8.56 24.88
N TYR A 447 3.45 9.62 24.94
CA TYR A 447 3.47 10.70 25.95
C TYR A 447 4.36 10.55 27.20
N VAL A 448 5.51 11.25 27.21
CA VAL A 448 5.79 12.26 28.24
C VAL A 448 6.52 13.43 27.61
N GLY A 449 5.93 14.63 27.71
CA GLY A 449 6.60 15.87 27.38
C GLY A 449 7.85 16.09 28.23
N GLY A 450 8.92 16.55 27.60
CA GLY A 450 10.11 17.02 28.28
C GLY A 450 10.93 17.86 27.31
N LYS A 451 11.14 19.13 27.63
CA LYS A 451 12.15 19.96 26.95
C LYS A 451 13.50 19.25 27.09
N ILE A 452 14.14 18.92 25.97
CA ILE A 452 15.53 18.43 25.98
C ILE A 452 16.44 19.63 25.74
N HIS A 453 17.22 20.00 26.76
CA HIS A 453 18.40 20.84 26.61
C HIS A 453 19.56 19.96 26.17
N GLY A 454 20.10 20.21 24.97
CA GLY A 454 21.42 19.75 24.54
C GLY A 454 22.28 20.96 24.18
N PRO A 455 23.61 20.92 24.40
CA PRO A 455 24.46 22.06 24.08
C PRO A 455 24.52 22.27 22.56
N PRO A 456 24.51 23.52 22.08
CA PRO A 456 24.58 23.81 20.65
C PRO A 456 25.92 23.33 20.09
N LEU A 457 25.87 22.52 19.03
CA LEU A 457 27.06 22.19 18.25
C LEU A 457 27.44 23.40 17.39
N GLY A 458 28.32 24.23 17.92
CA GLY A 458 29.05 25.23 17.16
C GLY A 458 30.30 24.64 16.50
N ASN A 459 30.51 25.02 15.24
CA ASN A 459 31.77 25.07 14.46
C ASN A 459 32.75 23.91 14.57
N LEU A 460 32.95 23.16 13.47
CA LEU A 460 34.23 22.51 13.18
C LEU A 460 34.58 22.54 11.69
N ASN A 461 35.15 23.68 11.27
CA ASN A 461 36.25 23.65 10.30
C ASN A 461 37.48 23.13 11.05
N GLU A 462 38.00 21.94 10.69
CA GLU A 462 39.45 21.70 10.51
C GLU A 462 39.77 20.25 10.12
N LYS A 463 40.50 20.13 9.01
CA LYS A 463 41.50 19.10 8.64
C LYS A 463 41.07 17.76 8.02
N ILE A 464 41.33 17.75 6.71
CA ILE A 464 41.59 16.66 5.76
C ILE A 464 42.66 15.66 6.27
N SER A 465 42.44 14.37 5.97
CA SER A 465 43.42 13.33 5.58
C SER A 465 43.38 12.03 6.41
N TRP A 466 42.53 11.08 6.01
CA TRP A 466 42.76 9.63 6.23
C TRP A 466 42.59 8.80 4.93
N MET A 467 42.54 9.49 3.78
CA MET A 467 42.48 8.90 2.43
C MET A 467 43.81 8.26 1.97
N GLU A 468 44.86 8.31 2.79
CA GLU A 468 46.19 7.76 2.46
C GLU A 468 46.45 6.34 3.01
N LYS A 469 45.49 5.72 3.71
CA LYS A 469 45.65 4.34 4.23
C LYS A 469 44.90 3.26 3.46
N PHE A 470 44.02 3.61 2.54
CA PHE A 470 43.18 2.62 1.83
C PHE A 470 43.69 2.23 0.43
N VAL A 471 44.78 2.84 -0.05
CA VAL A 471 45.31 2.64 -1.42
C VAL A 471 46.57 1.75 -1.49
N GLN A 472 46.99 1.11 -0.39
CA GLN A 472 48.12 0.16 -0.41
C GLN A 472 47.75 -1.23 0.12
N LYS A 473 46.98 -1.98 -0.69
CA LYS A 473 47.21 -3.40 -1.04
C LYS A 473 45.96 -3.96 -1.72
N GLY A 474 45.96 -3.88 -3.05
CA GLY A 474 45.04 -4.64 -3.90
C GLY A 474 45.52 -6.06 -4.16
N THR A 475 44.57 -6.86 -4.66
CA THR A 475 44.67 -8.01 -5.58
C THR A 475 45.22 -9.35 -5.08
N ALA A 476 44.36 -10.40 -5.02
CA ALA A 476 44.26 -11.47 -6.05
C ALA A 476 43.40 -12.70 -5.61
N ILE A 477 42.26 -12.88 -6.29
CA ILE A 477 41.60 -14.09 -6.83
C ILE A 477 41.98 -15.50 -6.29
N THR A 478 41.00 -16.30 -5.83
CA THR A 478 40.57 -17.64 -6.37
C THR A 478 39.60 -18.38 -5.43
N ALA A 479 38.51 -18.96 -5.97
CA ALA A 479 37.65 -19.95 -5.32
C ALA A 479 38.21 -21.39 -5.58
N PRO A 480 37.92 -22.45 -4.76
CA PRO A 480 36.60 -23.12 -4.73
C PRO A 480 36.15 -23.77 -3.39
N VAL A 481 34.89 -24.22 -3.36
CA VAL A 481 34.11 -25.00 -2.35
C VAL A 481 34.49 -26.52 -2.40
N PRO A 482 34.07 -27.53 -1.55
CA PRO A 482 33.47 -27.67 -0.18
C PRO A 482 34.19 -28.70 0.77
N MET A 483 33.73 -28.87 2.03
CA MET A 483 33.38 -30.15 2.74
C MET A 483 33.49 -30.02 4.29
N ALA A 484 32.49 -30.53 5.02
CA ALA A 484 32.36 -30.59 6.49
C ALA A 484 33.22 -31.74 7.12
N PRO A 485 33.18 -32.12 8.44
CA PRO A 485 32.41 -31.65 9.62
C PRO A 485 33.27 -31.61 10.95
N PRO A 486 32.77 -31.87 12.19
CA PRO A 486 32.87 -30.97 13.35
C PRO A 486 33.91 -31.39 14.41
N GLY A 487 34.37 -30.44 15.24
CA GLY A 487 35.36 -30.72 16.29
C GLY A 487 35.17 -29.87 17.54
N THR A 488 34.73 -30.52 18.61
CA THR A 488 34.62 -30.06 19.99
C THR A 488 35.98 -29.85 20.66
N THR A 489 36.09 -28.86 21.56
CA THR A 489 36.85 -28.81 22.84
C THR A 489 36.75 -27.35 23.32
N GLY A 490 36.50 -26.95 24.57
CA GLY A 490 36.45 -27.62 25.85
C GLY A 490 36.85 -26.58 26.92
N MET A 491 35.92 -26.25 27.83
CA MET A 491 36.10 -25.94 29.26
C MET A 491 37.13 -24.92 29.79
N GLY A 492 36.61 -23.98 30.59
CA GLY A 492 37.24 -23.38 31.79
C GLY A 492 37.81 -21.97 31.57
N GLY A 493 37.61 -20.96 32.42
CA GLY A 493 36.99 -20.86 33.74
C GLY A 493 37.47 -19.55 34.39
N PHE A 494 36.53 -18.76 34.91
CA PHE A 494 36.61 -17.66 35.89
C PHE A 494 37.91 -16.85 36.09
N GLU A 495 37.78 -15.52 35.95
CA GLU A 495 38.19 -14.58 36.99
C GLU A 495 37.29 -13.33 37.00
N ARG A 496 36.57 -13.13 38.13
CA ARG A 496 36.01 -11.82 38.52
C ARG A 496 37.06 -11.09 39.34
N PRO A 497 37.24 -9.77 39.13
CA PRO A 497 37.54 -8.88 40.23
C PRO A 497 36.41 -7.90 40.56
N SER A 498 36.28 -7.68 41.86
CA SER A 498 35.35 -6.83 42.59
C SER A 498 35.53 -5.32 42.32
N ALA A 499 34.37 -4.65 42.24
CA ALA A 499 34.04 -3.26 42.52
C ALA A 499 35.12 -2.28 43.06
N ARG A 500 35.25 -1.11 42.39
CA ARG A 500 34.91 0.24 42.90
C ARG A 500 35.00 1.26 41.74
N GLY A 501 34.05 2.19 41.73
CA GLY A 501 33.60 2.89 40.53
C GLY A 501 34.38 4.12 40.09
N ASN A 502 34.11 4.52 38.85
CA ASN A 502 33.82 5.90 38.47
C ASN A 502 33.11 5.90 37.10
N ILE A 503 32.10 6.76 37.00
CA ILE A 503 31.10 6.86 35.94
C ILE A 503 31.78 7.29 34.62
N LEU A 504 31.66 6.47 33.58
CA LEU A 504 31.91 6.86 32.18
C LEU A 504 30.73 6.40 31.34
N ARG A 505 30.01 7.40 30.82
CA ARG A 505 28.84 7.27 29.95
C ARG A 505 29.24 6.58 28.65
N SER A 506 28.41 5.62 28.24
CA SER A 506 28.50 4.91 26.97
C SER A 506 28.10 5.83 25.81
N ASP A 507 29.02 6.01 24.86
CA ASP A 507 28.69 6.42 23.50
C ASP A 507 27.94 5.28 22.81
N ALA A 508 26.61 5.32 22.86
CA ALA A 508 25.73 4.49 22.06
C ALA A 508 24.54 5.35 21.62
N SER A 509 24.74 6.15 20.57
CA SER A 509 23.66 6.87 19.87
C SER A 509 23.63 6.47 18.40
N ALA A 510 23.43 5.17 18.16
CA ALA A 510 22.79 4.73 16.92
C ALA A 510 21.28 4.85 17.16
N ALA A 511 20.69 5.95 16.69
CA ALA A 511 19.25 6.14 16.68
C ALA A 511 18.61 5.10 15.75
N LEU A 512 18.19 3.96 16.32
CA LEU A 512 17.28 3.02 15.66
C LEU A 512 15.87 3.60 15.75
N ASN A 513 15.44 4.28 14.68
CA ASN A 513 14.02 4.52 14.44
C ASN A 513 13.47 3.24 13.82
N VAL A 514 12.55 2.56 14.52
CA VAL A 514 11.87 1.38 13.99
C VAL A 514 10.37 1.65 14.00
N GLY A 515 9.75 1.43 12.85
CA GLY A 515 8.35 1.71 12.58
C GLY A 515 8.11 1.86 11.08
N VAL A 516 8.00 0.74 10.37
CA VAL A 516 7.49 0.74 8.98
C VAL A 516 5.98 0.59 9.06
N LEU A 517 5.25 1.57 8.53
CA LEU A 517 3.81 1.47 8.29
C LEU A 517 3.56 0.42 7.20
N HIS A 518 3.15 -0.79 7.57
CA HIS A 518 2.58 -1.73 6.61
C HIS A 518 1.23 -1.22 6.11
N LEU A 519 1.08 -1.21 4.79
CA LEU A 519 -0.16 -0.89 4.11
C LEU A 519 -1.06 -2.14 4.17
N VAL A 520 -1.92 -2.22 5.18
CA VAL A 520 -2.90 -3.31 5.28
C VAL A 520 -4.15 -2.94 4.46
N PRO A 521 -4.77 -3.85 3.67
CA PRO A 521 -6.08 -3.62 3.06
C PRO A 521 -7.11 -3.15 4.11
N THR A 522 -8.24 -2.58 3.70
CA THR A 522 -9.32 -2.26 4.63
C THR A 522 -9.68 -3.51 5.40
N LEU A 523 -9.35 -3.50 6.69
CA LEU A 523 -9.60 -4.60 7.59
C LEU A 523 -11.00 -4.44 8.16
N GLU A 524 -11.84 -5.44 7.92
CA GLU A 524 -13.18 -5.54 8.45
C GLU A 524 -13.21 -6.56 9.59
N VAL A 525 -14.21 -6.43 10.45
CA VAL A 525 -14.54 -7.48 11.41
C VAL A 525 -15.15 -8.63 10.62
N PHE A 526 -14.59 -9.83 10.79
CA PHE A 526 -15.07 -11.01 10.09
C PHE A 526 -16.56 -11.26 10.37
N PRO A 527 -17.45 -11.27 9.36
CA PRO A 527 -18.90 -11.22 9.58
C PRO A 527 -19.49 -12.39 10.37
N LEU A 528 -18.85 -13.55 10.28
CA LEU A 528 -19.25 -14.76 10.99
C LEU A 528 -18.69 -14.84 12.42
N LEU A 529 -17.89 -13.87 12.86
CA LEU A 529 -17.45 -13.78 14.25
C LEU A 529 -18.68 -13.49 15.14
N ARG A 530 -18.89 -14.33 16.16
CA ARG A 530 -20.11 -14.25 16.99
C ARG A 530 -20.16 -12.99 17.84
N ASP A 531 -19.12 -12.77 18.65
CA ASP A 531 -19.05 -11.66 19.60
C ASP A 531 -17.76 -10.85 19.43
N PRO A 532 -17.68 -9.95 18.44
CA PRO A 532 -16.46 -9.19 18.15
C PRO A 532 -15.92 -8.35 19.32
N LYS A 533 -16.80 -7.97 20.26
CA LYS A 533 -16.44 -7.11 21.40
C LYS A 533 -15.64 -7.81 22.49
N ILE A 534 -15.85 -9.12 22.67
CA ILE A 534 -15.18 -9.92 23.71
C ILE A 534 -14.15 -10.88 23.11
N TYR A 535 -14.07 -10.93 21.79
CA TYR A 535 -13.15 -11.81 21.10
C TYR A 535 -11.69 -11.38 21.32
N GLU A 536 -10.92 -12.35 21.78
CA GLU A 536 -9.47 -12.29 21.95
C GLU A 536 -8.86 -13.33 21.00
N PRO A 537 -8.08 -12.93 19.99
CA PRO A 537 -7.41 -13.88 19.11
C PRO A 537 -6.42 -14.74 19.89
N ASN A 538 -5.64 -14.17 20.80
CA ASN A 538 -4.56 -14.88 21.48
C ASN A 538 -5.09 -15.91 22.48
N THR A 539 -4.70 -17.17 22.31
CA THR A 539 -5.05 -18.23 23.26
C THR A 539 -4.25 -18.14 24.56
N ILE A 540 -3.02 -17.63 24.48
CA ILE A 540 -2.11 -17.45 25.62
C ILE A 540 -1.68 -15.99 25.69
N ASP A 541 -1.77 -15.42 26.89
CA ASP A 541 -1.17 -14.14 27.22
C ASP A 541 0.33 -14.30 27.52
N LEU A 542 1.18 -13.44 26.97
CA LEU A 542 2.63 -13.50 27.21
C LEU A 542 2.97 -12.87 28.56
N SER A 543 2.64 -13.58 29.63
CA SER A 543 3.19 -13.28 30.96
C SER A 543 4.71 -13.42 30.95
N HIS A 544 5.39 -12.86 31.95
CA HIS A 544 6.86 -12.78 31.97
C HIS A 544 7.57 -14.13 31.69
N SER A 545 7.07 -15.23 32.24
CA SER A 545 7.64 -16.58 32.04
C SER A 545 7.34 -17.19 30.67
N GLU A 546 6.26 -16.77 30.00
CA GLU A 546 5.94 -17.18 28.64
C GLU A 546 6.73 -16.35 27.63
N LEU A 547 6.89 -15.05 27.88
CA LEU A 547 7.69 -14.16 27.06
C LEU A 547 9.14 -14.63 27.00
N GLU A 548 9.75 -15.00 28.14
CA GLU A 548 11.12 -15.51 28.19
C GLU A 548 11.30 -16.81 27.38
N TYR A 549 10.31 -17.70 27.42
CA TYR A 549 10.32 -18.92 26.62
C TYR A 549 10.27 -18.63 25.13
N TRP A 550 9.31 -17.83 24.68
CA TRP A 550 9.16 -17.50 23.26
C TRP A 550 10.31 -16.66 22.73
N PHE A 551 10.87 -15.77 23.55
CA PHE A 551 12.12 -15.07 23.26
C PHE A 551 13.26 -16.05 22.99
N THR A 552 13.42 -17.06 23.86
CA THR A 552 14.48 -18.06 23.72
C THR A 552 14.32 -18.85 22.43
N VAL A 553 13.09 -19.31 22.15
CA VAL A 553 12.76 -20.01 20.90
C VAL A 553 13.11 -19.15 19.68
N LEU A 554 12.63 -17.89 19.63
CA LEU A 554 12.88 -17.01 18.48
C LEU A 554 14.38 -16.67 18.32
N SER A 555 15.10 -16.51 19.42
CA SER A 555 16.54 -16.23 19.41
C SER A 555 17.34 -17.43 18.90
N GLU A 556 16.99 -18.65 19.30
CA GLU A 556 17.62 -19.89 18.83
C GLU A 556 17.39 -20.13 17.33
N HIS A 557 16.21 -19.75 16.82
CA HIS A 557 15.86 -19.89 15.40
C HIS A 557 16.36 -18.74 14.50
N LEU A 558 16.78 -17.62 15.07
CA LEU A 558 17.18 -16.42 14.32
C LEU A 558 18.30 -16.69 13.29
N PRO A 559 19.38 -17.44 13.59
CA PRO A 559 20.43 -17.70 12.60
C PRO A 559 19.91 -18.46 11.37
N ASP A 560 19.07 -19.47 11.56
CA ASP A 560 18.46 -20.25 10.48
C ASP A 560 17.51 -19.38 9.62
N LEU A 561 16.77 -18.47 10.26
CA LEU A 561 15.92 -17.52 9.56
C LEU A 561 16.73 -16.54 8.71
N VAL A 562 17.86 -16.06 9.21
CA VAL A 562 18.79 -15.21 8.45
C VAL A 562 19.33 -15.97 7.25
N ASP A 563 19.77 -17.22 7.44
CA ASP A 563 20.28 -18.05 6.35
C ASP A 563 19.23 -18.26 5.25
N LYS A 564 17.97 -18.51 5.63
CA LYS A 564 16.84 -18.64 4.69
C LYS A 564 16.58 -17.34 3.93
N ALA A 565 16.49 -16.21 4.65
CA ALA A 565 16.28 -14.89 4.06
C ALA A 565 17.41 -14.49 3.09
N VAL A 566 18.66 -14.78 3.44
CA VAL A 566 19.82 -14.55 2.58
C VAL A 566 19.78 -15.45 1.34
N ALA A 567 19.41 -16.72 1.52
CA ALA A 567 19.31 -17.68 0.44
C ALA A 567 18.18 -17.36 -0.56
N SER A 568 17.05 -16.81 -0.10
CA SER A 568 15.94 -16.42 -0.98
C SER A 568 16.34 -15.33 -1.99
N GLU A 569 17.30 -14.48 -1.63
CA GLU A 569 17.87 -13.42 -2.47
C GLU A 569 19.20 -13.83 -3.16
N GLY A 570 19.43 -15.14 -3.32
CA GLY A 570 20.57 -15.69 -4.05
C GLY A 570 21.92 -15.63 -3.31
N GLY A 571 21.92 -15.34 -2.01
CA GLY A 571 23.13 -15.39 -1.17
C GLY A 571 24.14 -14.28 -1.45
N THR A 572 23.69 -13.15 -2.01
CA THR A 572 24.55 -12.01 -2.33
C THR A 572 25.16 -11.37 -1.08
N ASP A 573 26.28 -10.66 -1.24
CA ASP A 573 26.92 -9.97 -0.11
C ASP A 573 26.04 -8.87 0.48
N ASP A 574 25.20 -8.23 -0.35
CA ASP A 574 24.21 -7.28 0.15
C ASP A 574 23.10 -7.97 0.94
N ALA A 575 22.59 -9.13 0.48
CA ALA A 575 21.63 -9.92 1.24
C ALA A 575 22.20 -10.35 2.60
N LYS A 576 23.45 -10.83 2.66
CA LYS A 576 24.14 -11.14 3.93
C LYS A 576 24.20 -9.94 4.87
N ARG A 577 24.60 -8.77 4.35
CA ARG A 577 24.68 -7.53 5.13
C ARG A 577 23.31 -7.12 5.68
N ARG A 578 22.24 -7.22 4.89
CA ARG A 578 20.86 -6.96 5.33
C ARG A 578 20.40 -8.01 6.35
N GLY A 579 20.74 -9.28 6.16
CA GLY A 579 20.46 -10.37 7.09
C GLY A 579 21.09 -10.15 8.47
N ASP A 580 22.36 -9.74 8.51
CA ASP A 580 23.05 -9.38 9.76
C ASP A 580 22.41 -8.15 10.43
N ALA A 581 21.95 -7.18 9.64
CA ALA A 581 21.28 -5.99 10.15
C ALA A 581 19.89 -6.32 10.74
N PHE A 582 19.13 -7.16 10.05
CA PHE A 582 17.88 -7.75 10.53
C PHE A 582 18.09 -8.48 11.86
N ALA A 583 19.09 -9.36 11.95
CA ALA A 583 19.37 -10.12 13.17
C ALA A 583 19.65 -9.21 14.37
N ARG A 584 20.46 -8.16 14.17
CA ARG A 584 20.77 -7.17 15.22
C ARG A 584 19.53 -6.38 15.64
N ALA A 585 18.74 -5.91 14.68
CA ALA A 585 17.55 -5.11 14.97
C ALA A 585 16.48 -5.94 15.70
N PHE A 586 16.17 -7.14 15.19
CA PHE A 586 15.20 -8.03 15.81
C PHE A 586 15.62 -8.44 17.23
N SER A 587 16.91 -8.77 17.44
CA SER A 587 17.45 -9.04 18.78
C SER A 587 17.30 -7.86 19.74
N ALA A 588 17.48 -6.63 19.26
CA ALA A 588 17.30 -5.42 20.07
C ALA A 588 15.82 -5.20 20.46
N HIS A 589 14.88 -5.47 19.54
CA HIS A 589 13.45 -5.43 19.86
C HIS A 589 13.06 -6.43 20.92
N LEU A 590 13.54 -7.67 20.75
CA LEU A 590 13.28 -8.75 21.68
C LEU A 590 13.86 -8.43 23.08
N ALA A 591 15.08 -7.89 23.16
CA ALA A 591 15.69 -7.48 24.43
C ALA A 591 14.87 -6.38 25.14
N ARG A 592 14.40 -5.37 24.39
CA ARG A 592 13.57 -4.31 24.96
C ARG A 592 12.20 -4.81 25.44
N LEU A 593 11.59 -5.75 24.72
CA LEU A 593 10.35 -6.41 25.18
C LEU A 593 10.56 -7.19 26.48
N MET A 594 11.73 -7.78 26.69
CA MET A 594 12.08 -8.42 27.96
C MET A 594 12.26 -7.43 29.11
N GLU A 595 12.85 -6.26 28.84
CA GLU A 595 13.07 -5.21 29.85
C GLU A 595 11.76 -4.52 30.26
N GLU A 596 10.88 -4.24 29.29
CA GLU A 596 9.60 -3.56 29.52
C GLU A 596 8.41 -4.32 28.92
N PRO A 597 7.99 -5.48 29.48
CA PRO A 597 6.88 -6.28 28.94
C PRO A 597 5.54 -5.52 28.90
N ALA A 598 5.36 -4.56 29.81
CA ALA A 598 4.14 -3.76 29.92
C ALA A 598 4.13 -2.52 29.01
N ALA A 599 5.22 -2.23 28.27
CA ALA A 599 5.31 -1.06 27.39
C ALA A 599 4.23 -1.03 26.29
N TYR A 600 3.54 -2.16 26.06
CA TYR A 600 2.62 -2.37 24.96
C TYR A 600 1.20 -2.81 25.36
N GLY A 601 0.88 -2.81 26.65
CA GLY A 601 -0.38 -3.36 27.12
C GLY A 601 -0.41 -4.89 27.02
N LYS A 602 -1.58 -5.47 26.69
CA LYS A 602 -1.74 -6.92 26.55
C LYS A 602 -1.10 -7.39 25.25
N PHE A 603 0.07 -8.03 25.37
CA PHE A 603 0.90 -8.46 24.25
C PHE A 603 0.83 -9.98 24.11
N GLY A 604 0.38 -10.47 22.96
CA GLY A 604 0.19 -11.89 22.69
C GLY A 604 1.25 -12.49 21.79
N LEU A 605 1.22 -13.81 21.64
CA LEU A 605 2.13 -14.52 20.75
C LEU A 605 1.95 -14.13 19.28
N ALA A 606 0.72 -13.81 18.87
CA ALA A 606 0.45 -13.34 17.50
C ALA A 606 1.22 -12.06 17.18
N ASP A 607 1.24 -11.10 18.12
CA ASP A 607 1.92 -9.81 17.97
C ASP A 607 3.45 -10.00 17.88
N LEU A 608 4.00 -10.94 18.65
CA LEU A 608 5.42 -11.28 18.62
C LEU A 608 5.85 -11.92 17.29
N LEU A 609 5.01 -12.82 16.75
CA LEU A 609 5.27 -13.46 15.46
C LEU A 609 5.10 -12.47 14.31
N GLU A 610 4.14 -11.55 14.40
CA GLU A 610 3.97 -10.47 13.43
C GLU A 610 5.20 -9.55 13.40
N LEU A 611 5.68 -9.09 14.56
CA LEU A 611 6.89 -8.25 14.68
C LEU A 611 8.09 -8.86 13.94
N ARG A 612 8.28 -10.18 14.02
CA ARG A 612 9.34 -10.88 13.30
C ARG A 612 9.22 -10.70 11.79
N GLU A 613 8.02 -10.91 11.25
CA GLU A 613 7.75 -10.76 9.81
C GLU A 613 7.88 -9.30 9.36
N GLU A 614 7.52 -8.34 10.21
CA GLU A 614 7.71 -6.91 9.91
C GLU A 614 9.18 -6.52 9.84
N CYS A 615 9.99 -7.00 10.78
CA CYS A 615 11.43 -6.79 10.71
C CYS A 615 12.00 -7.36 9.40
N LEU A 616 11.65 -8.58 8.99
CA LEU A 616 12.13 -9.14 7.71
C LEU A 616 11.81 -8.22 6.52
N ARG A 617 10.56 -7.74 6.45
CA ARG A 617 10.09 -6.86 5.36
C ARG A 617 10.79 -5.50 5.38
N GLU A 618 11.04 -4.92 6.55
CA GLU A 618 11.81 -3.68 6.72
C GLU A 618 13.24 -3.80 6.15
N PHE A 619 13.88 -4.95 6.33
CA PHE A 619 15.20 -5.25 5.76
C PHE A 619 15.16 -5.77 4.31
N GLN A 620 14.03 -5.58 3.62
CA GLN A 620 13.81 -5.91 2.21
C GLN A 620 13.88 -7.41 1.91
N PHE A 621 13.55 -8.27 2.87
CA PHE A 621 13.27 -9.68 2.61
C PHE A 621 11.77 -9.84 2.39
N GLY A 622 11.36 -9.93 1.13
CA GLY A 622 9.94 -10.04 0.75
C GLY A 622 9.33 -11.41 1.10
N ASP A 623 10.08 -12.48 0.85
CA ASP A 623 9.70 -13.85 1.18
C ASP A 623 10.95 -14.68 1.47
N ALA A 624 11.22 -14.95 2.75
CA ALA A 624 12.38 -15.72 3.18
C ALA A 624 12.28 -17.22 2.82
N TYR A 625 11.09 -17.71 2.49
CA TYR A 625 10.82 -19.14 2.28
C TYR A 625 10.45 -19.47 0.82
N ILE A 626 10.44 -18.51 -0.09
CA ILE A 626 9.98 -18.70 -1.48
C ILE A 626 10.60 -19.90 -2.21
N THR A 627 11.91 -20.11 -2.05
CA THR A 627 12.62 -21.22 -2.70
C THR A 627 12.24 -22.57 -2.10
N ILE A 628 11.99 -22.61 -0.78
CA ILE A 628 11.52 -23.79 -0.05
C ILE A 628 10.09 -24.10 -0.49
N LYS A 629 9.18 -23.11 -0.45
CA LYS A 629 7.78 -23.25 -0.87
C LYS A 629 7.63 -23.78 -2.29
N GLN A 630 8.41 -23.25 -3.24
CA GLN A 630 8.37 -23.69 -4.64
C GLN A 630 8.78 -25.16 -4.78
N ARG A 631 9.87 -25.56 -4.15
CA ARG A 631 10.36 -26.95 -4.17
C ARG A 631 9.36 -27.90 -3.50
N GLU A 632 8.80 -27.47 -2.38
CA GLU A 632 7.77 -28.15 -1.61
C GLU A 632 6.50 -28.42 -2.45
N ASN A 633 5.99 -27.37 -3.09
CA ASN A 633 4.83 -27.45 -3.97
C ASN A 633 5.07 -28.40 -5.14
N GLU A 634 6.21 -28.27 -5.84
CA GLU A 634 6.53 -29.10 -7.01
C GLU A 634 6.57 -30.60 -6.66
N ALA A 635 7.31 -30.97 -5.62
CA ALA A 635 7.43 -32.37 -5.24
C ALA A 635 6.14 -32.95 -4.63
N SER A 636 5.28 -32.12 -4.03
CA SER A 636 3.96 -32.55 -3.56
C SER A 636 2.97 -32.75 -4.71
N LEU A 637 2.97 -31.84 -5.70
CA LEU A 637 2.13 -31.94 -6.90
C LEU A 637 2.48 -33.19 -7.71
N ALA A 638 3.75 -33.58 -7.77
CA ALA A 638 4.21 -34.76 -8.48
C ALA A 638 3.57 -36.07 -7.97
N VAL A 639 3.17 -36.13 -6.69
CA VAL A 639 2.60 -37.34 -6.08
C VAL A 639 1.10 -37.25 -5.80
N LEU A 640 0.50 -36.06 -6.00
CA LEU A 640 -0.93 -35.85 -5.81
C LEU A 640 -1.83 -36.84 -6.59
N PRO A 641 -1.54 -37.21 -7.86
CA PRO A 641 -2.40 -38.11 -8.62
C PRO A 641 -2.55 -39.49 -7.96
N ASP A 642 -1.45 -40.04 -7.42
CA ASP A 642 -1.44 -41.33 -6.74
C ASP A 642 -2.27 -41.30 -5.45
N LEU A 643 -2.20 -40.19 -4.71
CA LEU A 643 -3.02 -39.98 -3.51
C LEU A 643 -4.51 -39.87 -3.85
N LEU A 644 -4.87 -39.11 -4.89
CA LEU A 644 -6.26 -38.96 -5.31
C LEU A 644 -6.85 -40.30 -5.76
N MET A 645 -6.08 -41.11 -6.50
CA MET A 645 -6.50 -42.46 -6.90
C MET A 645 -6.74 -43.38 -5.70
N GLU A 646 -5.86 -43.31 -4.69
CA GLU A 646 -6.00 -44.06 -3.45
C GLU A 646 -7.28 -43.67 -2.69
N LEU A 647 -7.52 -42.36 -2.51
CA LEU A 647 -8.70 -41.83 -1.82
C LEU A 647 -10.00 -42.19 -2.56
N ASP A 648 -10.01 -42.14 -3.89
CA ASP A 648 -11.18 -42.52 -4.68
C ASP A 648 -11.53 -44.01 -4.58
N GLY A 649 -10.55 -44.87 -4.24
CA GLY A 649 -10.77 -46.28 -3.96
C GLY A 649 -11.40 -46.58 -2.58
N MET A 650 -11.44 -45.60 -1.67
CA MET A 650 -12.04 -45.75 -0.34
C MET A 650 -13.56 -45.54 -0.38
N ASN A 651 -14.28 -46.11 0.59
CA ASN A 651 -15.68 -45.76 0.82
C ASN A 651 -15.79 -44.33 1.40
N GLU A 652 -16.99 -43.76 1.38
CA GLU A 652 -17.25 -42.37 1.74
C GLU A 652 -16.82 -42.01 3.18
N GLU A 653 -17.09 -42.90 4.14
CA GLU A 653 -16.77 -42.68 5.56
C GLU A 653 -15.27 -42.80 5.83
N ASP A 654 -14.64 -43.87 5.32
CA ASP A 654 -13.19 -44.10 5.44
C ASP A 654 -12.40 -43.01 4.72
N ARG A 655 -12.92 -42.49 3.60
CA ARG A 655 -12.29 -41.41 2.84
C ARG A 655 -12.29 -40.12 3.62
N LEU A 656 -13.40 -39.73 4.24
CA LEU A 656 -13.46 -38.51 5.04
C LEU A 656 -12.48 -38.58 6.22
N LEU A 657 -12.40 -39.72 6.90
CA LEU A 657 -11.41 -39.94 7.96
C LEU A 657 -9.97 -39.81 7.41
N ALA A 658 -9.66 -40.48 6.30
CA ALA A 658 -8.35 -40.41 5.67
C ALA A 658 -7.98 -38.98 5.21
N LEU A 659 -8.96 -38.16 4.83
CA LEU A 659 -8.74 -36.76 4.48
C LEU A 659 -8.38 -35.92 5.71
N ILE A 660 -9.08 -36.09 6.84
CA ILE A 660 -8.77 -35.37 8.08
C ILE A 660 -7.42 -35.82 8.66
N GLU A 661 -7.15 -37.13 8.67
CA GLU A 661 -5.81 -37.66 8.99
C GLU A 661 -4.75 -37.10 8.04
N GLY A 662 -5.11 -36.94 6.77
CA GLY A 662 -4.26 -36.38 5.74
C GLY A 662 -3.86 -34.94 6.01
N VAL A 663 -4.82 -34.07 6.36
CA VAL A 663 -4.57 -32.68 6.76
C VAL A 663 -3.64 -32.62 7.98
N LEU A 664 -3.96 -33.38 9.04
CA LEU A 664 -3.14 -33.43 10.26
C LEU A 664 -1.72 -33.95 9.98
N ALA A 665 -1.60 -34.96 9.12
CA ALA A 665 -0.31 -35.52 8.72
C ALA A 665 0.50 -34.55 7.85
N ALA A 666 -0.17 -33.83 6.94
CA ALA A 666 0.47 -32.89 6.04
C ALA A 666 1.06 -31.68 6.79
N ASN A 667 0.39 -31.24 7.85
CA ASN A 667 0.88 -30.16 8.72
C ASN A 667 2.18 -30.56 9.47
N ILE A 668 2.61 -31.83 9.50
CA ILE A 668 3.94 -32.24 10.02
C ILE A 668 5.08 -31.74 9.13
N PHE A 669 4.83 -31.65 7.83
CA PHE A 669 5.88 -31.52 6.82
C PHE A 669 6.30 -30.06 6.63
N ASP A 670 7.11 -29.55 7.55
CA ASP A 670 7.95 -28.37 7.32
C ASP A 670 9.30 -28.86 6.76
N TRP A 671 9.54 -28.78 5.45
CA TRP A 671 10.76 -29.34 4.84
C TRP A 671 12.01 -28.52 5.15
N GLY A 672 11.86 -27.39 5.86
CA GLY A 672 12.96 -26.66 6.48
C GLY A 672 13.40 -27.23 7.83
N SER A 673 12.63 -28.14 8.44
CA SER A 673 12.94 -28.69 9.77
C SER A 673 13.93 -29.86 9.69
N ARG A 674 14.88 -29.91 10.63
CA ARG A 674 15.88 -30.98 10.76
C ARG A 674 15.23 -32.38 10.87
N ALA A 675 14.06 -32.46 11.51
CA ALA A 675 13.28 -33.69 11.64
C ALA A 675 12.70 -34.18 10.30
N CYS A 676 12.29 -33.28 9.39
CA CYS A 676 11.85 -33.65 8.05
C CYS A 676 13.01 -34.09 7.15
N VAL A 677 14.18 -33.46 7.28
CA VAL A 677 15.41 -33.86 6.55
C VAL A 677 15.81 -35.31 6.86
N ASP A 678 15.70 -35.74 8.12
CA ASP A 678 15.99 -37.13 8.52
C ASP A 678 14.98 -38.15 7.96
N LEU A 679 13.75 -37.71 7.65
CA LEU A 679 12.72 -38.55 7.02
C LEU A 679 13.01 -38.78 5.53
N TYR A 680 13.68 -37.86 4.82
CA TYR A 680 14.06 -38.03 3.40
C TYR A 680 15.01 -39.20 3.16
N HIS A 681 15.84 -39.54 4.14
CA HIS A 681 16.73 -40.69 4.03
C HIS A 681 15.99 -42.03 4.05
N LYS A 682 14.66 -42.03 4.30
CA LYS A 682 13.86 -43.24 4.57
C LYS A 682 12.77 -43.53 3.53
N GLY A 683 12.51 -42.67 2.53
CA GLY A 683 11.50 -42.93 1.51
C GLY A 683 11.13 -41.72 0.63
N THR A 684 10.23 -41.95 -0.32
CA THR A 684 9.63 -40.89 -1.16
C THR A 684 8.62 -40.06 -0.36
N ILE A 685 8.35 -38.83 -0.81
CA ILE A 685 7.41 -37.90 -0.15
C ILE A 685 6.04 -38.54 0.15
N ILE A 686 5.47 -39.29 -0.80
CA ILE A 686 4.17 -39.94 -0.62
C ILE A 686 4.23 -41.10 0.39
N GLU A 687 5.35 -41.82 0.47
CA GLU A 687 5.54 -42.88 1.47
C GLU A 687 5.63 -42.27 2.87
N ILE A 688 6.36 -41.18 3.03
CA ILE A 688 6.47 -40.50 4.33
C ILE A 688 5.09 -39.93 4.71
N TYR A 689 4.37 -39.29 3.79
CA TYR A 689 3.00 -38.82 4.03
C TYR A 689 2.07 -39.96 4.47
N ARG A 690 2.07 -41.09 3.77
CA ARG A 690 1.29 -42.29 4.14
C ARG A 690 1.68 -42.84 5.50
N MET A 691 2.97 -42.89 5.82
CA MET A 691 3.47 -43.32 7.12
C MET A 691 3.02 -42.38 8.24
N SER A 692 3.07 -41.07 8.01
CA SER A 692 2.60 -40.06 8.95
C SER A 692 1.09 -40.16 9.16
N ARG A 693 0.30 -40.27 8.08
CA ARG A 693 -1.16 -40.47 8.15
C ARG A 693 -1.53 -41.68 8.99
N LYS A 694 -0.87 -42.82 8.76
CA LYS A 694 -1.08 -44.06 9.54
C LYS A 694 -0.71 -43.94 11.03
N LYS A 695 0.10 -42.96 11.41
CA LYS A 695 0.46 -42.70 12.82
C LYS A 695 -0.57 -41.83 13.54
N MET A 696 -1.50 -41.19 12.83
CA MET A 696 -2.56 -40.35 13.40
C MET A 696 -3.68 -41.19 14.02
N GLN A 697 -3.35 -42.04 15.00
CA GLN A 697 -4.33 -42.94 15.61
C GLN A 697 -5.29 -42.19 16.53
N ARG A 698 -6.58 -42.45 16.35
CA ARG A 698 -7.66 -42.00 17.23
C ARG A 698 -7.70 -42.85 18.52
N PRO A 699 -8.15 -42.30 19.67
CA PRO A 699 -8.65 -40.94 19.82
C PRO A 699 -7.49 -39.92 19.80
N TRP A 700 -7.69 -38.84 19.04
CA TRP A 700 -6.79 -37.69 19.12
C TRP A 700 -6.96 -36.95 20.45
N ARG A 701 -6.07 -35.98 20.73
CA ARG A 701 -6.12 -35.24 22.01
C ARG A 701 -7.42 -34.47 22.16
N VAL A 702 -7.90 -33.89 21.07
CA VAL A 702 -9.28 -33.43 20.89
C VAL A 702 -9.79 -34.10 19.63
N ASP A 703 -10.86 -34.86 19.75
CA ASP A 703 -11.36 -35.74 18.70
C ASP A 703 -12.89 -35.63 18.59
N ASP A 704 -13.33 -34.58 17.90
CA ASP A 704 -14.73 -34.36 17.55
C ASP A 704 -15.07 -34.87 16.14
N PHE A 705 -14.22 -35.73 15.56
CA PHE A 705 -14.39 -36.22 14.19
C PHE A 705 -15.74 -36.91 13.99
N ASP A 706 -16.18 -37.75 14.93
CA ASP A 706 -17.44 -38.48 14.77
C ASP A 706 -18.65 -37.54 14.71
N THR A 707 -18.57 -36.38 15.38
CA THR A 707 -19.61 -35.34 15.33
C THR A 707 -19.63 -34.66 13.96
N PHE A 708 -18.44 -34.29 13.45
CA PHE A 708 -18.30 -33.72 12.11
C PHE A 708 -18.71 -34.71 11.01
N ASN A 709 -18.28 -35.97 11.12
CA ASN A 709 -18.61 -37.05 10.19
C ASN A 709 -20.12 -37.28 10.09
N LYS A 710 -20.82 -37.33 11.23
CA LYS A 710 -22.29 -37.41 11.24
C LYS A 710 -22.93 -36.28 10.45
N LYS A 711 -22.47 -35.04 10.64
CA LYS A 711 -22.98 -33.85 9.93
C LYS A 711 -22.70 -33.92 8.42
N MET A 712 -21.51 -34.32 8.02
CA MET A 712 -21.12 -34.50 6.62
C MET A 712 -21.91 -35.60 5.91
N LEU A 713 -22.27 -36.67 6.63
CA LEU A 713 -22.95 -37.85 6.07
C LEU A 713 -24.47 -37.88 6.36
N THR A 714 -25.07 -36.78 6.85
CA THR A 714 -26.53 -36.74 7.10
C THR A 714 -27.31 -36.71 5.78
N ASP A 715 -28.41 -37.49 5.68
CA ASP A 715 -29.32 -37.69 4.52
C ASP A 715 -28.74 -37.36 3.12
N LYS A 716 -28.39 -38.39 2.33
CA LYS A 716 -27.74 -38.33 1.00
C LYS A 716 -28.45 -37.47 -0.06
N ARG A 717 -29.62 -36.89 0.26
CA ARG A 717 -30.40 -35.98 -0.58
C ARG A 717 -30.16 -34.51 -0.26
N GLN A 718 -29.46 -34.18 0.83
CA GLN A 718 -29.17 -32.81 1.23
C GLN A 718 -27.67 -32.52 1.08
N GLN A 719 -27.38 -31.37 0.49
CA GLN A 719 -26.05 -30.78 0.48
C GLN A 719 -25.67 -30.39 1.92
N PRO A 720 -24.55 -30.89 2.49
CA PRO A 720 -24.24 -30.70 3.91
C PRO A 720 -23.91 -29.23 4.26
N TYR A 721 -23.27 -28.52 3.33
CA TYR A 721 -22.89 -27.11 3.45
C TYR A 721 -23.01 -26.40 2.11
N LYS A 722 -23.50 -25.16 2.12
CA LYS A 722 -23.57 -24.27 0.95
C LYS A 722 -22.17 -23.81 0.55
N ARG A 723 -21.41 -23.23 1.48
CA ARG A 723 -20.08 -22.67 1.22
C ARG A 723 -19.15 -22.85 2.41
N ALA A 724 -17.97 -23.40 2.15
CA ALA A 724 -16.91 -23.59 3.12
C ALA A 724 -15.74 -22.63 2.89
N LEU A 725 -15.30 -21.95 3.95
CA LEU A 725 -14.06 -21.18 3.97
C LEU A 725 -12.94 -22.03 4.59
N LEU A 726 -11.90 -22.32 3.82
CA LEU A 726 -10.76 -23.12 4.25
C LEU A 726 -9.56 -22.20 4.46
N PHE A 727 -9.24 -21.88 5.71
CA PHE A 727 -8.07 -21.10 6.09
C PHE A 727 -6.85 -21.99 6.11
N VAL A 728 -6.00 -21.87 5.09
CA VAL A 728 -4.85 -22.74 4.85
C VAL A 728 -3.59 -22.21 5.54
N ASP A 729 -2.71 -23.11 5.97
CA ASP A 729 -1.46 -22.84 6.70
C ASP A 729 -0.27 -22.89 5.72
N ASN A 730 0.39 -24.04 5.56
CA ASN A 730 1.68 -24.14 4.88
C ASN A 730 1.58 -24.43 3.37
N SER A 731 2.65 -24.09 2.64
CA SER A 731 2.90 -24.62 1.29
C SER A 731 3.27 -26.11 1.31
N GLY A 732 3.41 -26.70 0.14
CA GLY A 732 3.87 -28.07 -0.01
C GLY A 732 2.82 -29.11 0.28
N ALA A 733 3.20 -30.13 1.05
CA ALA A 733 2.34 -31.26 1.35
C ALA A 733 1.05 -30.81 2.06
N ASP A 734 1.10 -29.75 2.85
CA ASP A 734 -0.03 -29.23 3.61
C ASP A 734 -1.19 -28.81 2.70
N ILE A 735 -0.97 -27.78 1.88
CA ILE A 735 -1.96 -27.35 0.87
C ILE A 735 -2.22 -28.43 -0.19
N VAL A 736 -1.19 -29.10 -0.71
CA VAL A 736 -1.34 -29.99 -1.89
C VAL A 736 -1.91 -31.36 -1.54
N LEU A 737 -1.46 -31.99 -0.46
CA LEU A 737 -1.83 -33.36 -0.07
C LEU A 737 -2.82 -33.41 1.11
N GLY A 738 -2.98 -32.31 1.85
CA GLY A 738 -3.99 -32.18 2.90
C GLY A 738 -5.22 -31.41 2.43
N MET A 739 -5.07 -30.09 2.31
CA MET A 739 -6.21 -29.18 2.15
C MET A 739 -6.90 -29.25 0.78
N LEU A 740 -6.15 -29.42 -0.32
CA LEU A 740 -6.76 -29.59 -1.66
C LEU A 740 -7.59 -30.88 -1.81
N PRO A 741 -7.13 -32.05 -1.32
CA PRO A 741 -7.98 -33.24 -1.27
C PRO A 741 -9.23 -33.08 -0.40
N LEU A 742 -9.15 -32.37 0.73
CA LEU A 742 -10.32 -32.07 1.55
C LEU A 742 -11.29 -31.12 0.83
N ALA A 743 -10.78 -30.05 0.22
CA ALA A 743 -11.55 -29.14 -0.63
C ALA A 743 -12.24 -29.90 -1.77
N ARG A 744 -11.53 -30.82 -2.42
CA ARG A 744 -12.09 -31.69 -3.47
C ARG A 744 -13.26 -32.51 -2.97
N GLU A 745 -13.22 -33.07 -1.77
CA GLU A 745 -14.33 -33.85 -1.23
C GLU A 745 -15.54 -32.97 -0.92
N LEU A 746 -15.34 -31.76 -0.36
CA LEU A 746 -16.41 -30.78 -0.18
C LEU A 746 -17.09 -30.41 -1.51
N LEU A 747 -16.30 -30.17 -2.55
CA LEU A 747 -16.80 -29.90 -3.90
C LEU A 747 -17.62 -31.09 -4.46
N ARG A 748 -17.26 -32.34 -4.15
CA ARG A 748 -18.04 -33.54 -4.55
C ARG A 748 -19.39 -33.62 -3.85
N HIS A 749 -19.50 -33.08 -2.63
CA HIS A 749 -20.76 -32.94 -1.91
C HIS A 749 -21.57 -31.71 -2.34
N GLY A 750 -21.10 -30.96 -3.35
CA GLY A 750 -21.77 -29.78 -3.88
C GLY A 750 -21.51 -28.50 -3.09
N THR A 751 -20.60 -28.51 -2.11
CA THR A 751 -20.23 -27.31 -1.34
C THR A 751 -19.34 -26.40 -2.18
N GLU A 752 -19.65 -25.10 -2.22
CA GLU A 752 -18.73 -24.09 -2.76
C GLU A 752 -17.53 -23.95 -1.84
N VAL A 753 -16.31 -23.91 -2.39
CA VAL A 753 -15.10 -23.84 -1.55
C VAL A 753 -14.34 -22.55 -1.83
N VAL A 754 -13.97 -21.84 -0.76
CA VAL A 754 -13.07 -20.69 -0.81
C VAL A 754 -11.81 -21.06 -0.05
N LEU A 755 -10.68 -21.10 -0.74
CA LEU A 755 -9.36 -21.23 -0.11
C LEU A 755 -8.92 -19.83 0.35
N VAL A 756 -8.73 -19.67 1.66
CA VAL A 756 -8.40 -18.41 2.30
C VAL A 756 -6.95 -18.45 2.77
N ALA A 757 -6.12 -17.57 2.23
CA ALA A 757 -4.67 -17.59 2.42
C ALA A 757 -4.09 -16.21 2.73
N ASN A 758 -2.82 -16.16 3.14
CA ASN A 758 -2.17 -14.91 3.51
C ASN A 758 -2.06 -13.93 2.33
N SER A 759 -2.24 -12.64 2.62
CA SER A 759 -1.97 -11.55 1.67
C SER A 759 -0.47 -11.33 1.49
N LEU A 760 0.30 -11.46 2.57
CA LEU A 760 1.76 -11.29 2.56
C LEU A 760 2.47 -12.56 3.06
N PRO A 761 3.68 -12.88 2.56
CA PRO A 761 4.45 -14.00 3.05
C PRO A 761 4.71 -13.92 4.56
N ALA A 762 4.61 -15.07 5.23
CA ALA A 762 4.96 -15.26 6.63
C ALA A 762 5.37 -16.72 6.82
N LEU A 763 6.58 -17.00 7.29
CA LEU A 763 7.13 -18.37 7.27
C LEU A 763 6.97 -19.03 5.88
N ASN A 764 6.74 -20.35 5.85
CA ASN A 764 6.39 -21.11 4.66
C ASN A 764 4.88 -21.16 4.39
N ASP A 765 4.09 -20.26 4.98
CA ASP A 765 2.66 -20.18 4.73
C ASP A 765 2.39 -19.91 3.24
N VAL A 766 1.35 -20.56 2.72
CA VAL A 766 0.89 -20.32 1.35
C VAL A 766 0.15 -18.97 1.27
N THR A 767 0.43 -18.19 0.23
CA THR A 767 -0.23 -16.91 -0.04
C THR A 767 -1.32 -17.04 -1.08
N ALA A 768 -2.31 -16.15 -1.06
CA ALA A 768 -3.40 -16.15 -2.04
C ALA A 768 -2.91 -16.02 -3.49
N ASN A 769 -1.77 -15.34 -3.71
CA ASN A 769 -1.13 -15.21 -5.02
C ASN A 769 -0.49 -16.51 -5.53
N GLU A 770 -0.15 -17.45 -4.63
CA GLU A 770 0.50 -18.73 -4.99
C GLU A 770 -0.53 -19.83 -5.33
N ILE A 771 -1.70 -19.82 -4.69
CA ILE A 771 -2.71 -20.88 -4.81
C ILE A 771 -3.20 -21.09 -6.25
N PRO A 772 -3.48 -20.06 -7.08
CA PRO A 772 -3.95 -20.29 -8.45
C PRO A 772 -2.99 -21.17 -9.27
N GLY A 773 -1.68 -21.01 -9.11
CA GLY A 773 -0.68 -21.86 -9.76
C GLY A 773 -0.73 -23.31 -9.27
N ILE A 774 -0.87 -23.51 -7.95
CA ILE A 774 -0.98 -24.84 -7.34
C ILE A 774 -2.26 -25.54 -7.81
N VAL A 775 -3.40 -24.84 -7.80
CA VAL A 775 -4.70 -25.36 -8.26
C VAL A 775 -4.65 -25.69 -9.75
N ALA A 776 -4.01 -24.86 -10.57
CA ALA A 776 -3.86 -25.13 -12.00
C ALA A 776 -3.09 -26.42 -12.29
N GLU A 777 -2.00 -26.67 -11.57
CA GLU A 777 -1.24 -27.91 -11.70
C GLU A 777 -2.04 -29.12 -11.16
N ALA A 778 -2.70 -28.99 -10.01
CA ALA A 778 -3.55 -30.05 -9.45
C ALA A 778 -4.73 -30.41 -10.39
N ALA A 779 -5.32 -29.42 -11.05
CA ALA A 779 -6.44 -29.57 -11.98
C ALA A 779 -6.09 -30.38 -13.24
N LYS A 780 -4.80 -30.48 -13.62
CA LYS A 780 -4.35 -31.36 -14.70
C LYS A 780 -4.61 -32.83 -14.40
N HIS A 781 -4.71 -33.18 -13.13
CA HIS A 781 -4.83 -34.55 -12.65
C HIS A 781 -6.19 -34.84 -11.98
N CYS A 782 -7.09 -33.85 -11.89
CA CYS A 782 -8.36 -33.98 -11.20
C CYS A 782 -9.48 -33.17 -11.87
N ASP A 783 -10.41 -33.88 -12.51
CA ASP A 783 -11.56 -33.27 -13.22
C ASP A 783 -12.50 -32.49 -12.30
N THR A 784 -12.64 -32.89 -11.03
CA THR A 784 -13.45 -32.16 -10.05
C THR A 784 -12.82 -30.80 -9.72
N LEU A 785 -11.52 -30.78 -9.43
CA LEU A 785 -10.80 -29.55 -9.15
C LEU A 785 -10.76 -28.65 -10.39
N ARG A 786 -10.56 -29.21 -11.58
CA ARG A 786 -10.58 -28.46 -12.84
C ARG A 786 -11.92 -27.76 -13.06
N ARG A 787 -13.03 -28.49 -13.04
CA ARG A 787 -14.36 -27.93 -13.25
C ARG A 787 -14.75 -26.92 -12.19
N ALA A 788 -14.38 -27.17 -10.92
CA ALA A 788 -14.65 -26.22 -9.84
C ALA A 788 -13.81 -24.94 -9.97
N ALA A 789 -12.53 -25.06 -10.35
CA ALA A 789 -11.66 -23.92 -10.58
C ALA A 789 -12.08 -23.11 -11.81
N GLU A 790 -12.57 -23.76 -12.87
CA GLU A 790 -13.20 -23.09 -14.01
C GLU A 790 -14.48 -22.34 -13.60
N ALA A 791 -15.35 -22.99 -12.82
CA ALA A 791 -16.59 -22.38 -12.32
C ALA A 791 -16.34 -21.21 -11.35
N GLY A 792 -15.25 -21.27 -10.57
CA GLY A 792 -14.82 -20.20 -9.66
C GLY A 792 -13.92 -19.14 -10.31
N GLY A 793 -13.65 -19.24 -11.61
CA GLY A 793 -12.86 -18.24 -12.36
C GLY A 793 -11.34 -18.30 -12.16
N LEU A 794 -10.81 -19.35 -11.53
CA LEU A 794 -9.37 -19.57 -11.36
C LEU A 794 -8.69 -20.10 -12.63
N LEU A 795 -9.43 -20.83 -13.48
CA LEU A 795 -8.93 -21.38 -14.76
C LEU A 795 -9.81 -20.92 -15.92
N LEU A 796 -9.18 -20.70 -17.09
CA LEU A 796 -9.89 -20.40 -18.33
C LEU A 796 -10.23 -21.70 -19.06
N ASP A 797 -11.51 -21.89 -19.41
CA ASP A 797 -11.99 -23.04 -20.19
C ASP A 797 -11.36 -23.04 -21.59
N ALA A 798 -10.43 -23.95 -21.84
CA ALA A 798 -9.78 -24.11 -23.14
C ALA A 798 -10.70 -24.74 -24.20
N MET A 799 -11.90 -25.21 -23.84
CA MET A 799 -12.84 -25.91 -24.73
C MET A 799 -14.17 -25.18 -24.97
N ALA A 800 -14.34 -23.95 -24.51
CA ALA A 800 -15.57 -23.15 -24.71
C ALA A 800 -15.91 -22.78 -26.19
N GLY A 801 -15.20 -23.35 -27.16
CA GLY A 801 -15.41 -23.17 -28.61
C GLY A 801 -15.84 -24.42 -29.38
N ILE A 802 -16.08 -25.56 -28.71
CA ILE A 802 -16.63 -26.76 -29.35
C ILE A 802 -17.92 -27.13 -28.64
N GLU A 803 -19.06 -26.77 -29.24
CA GLU A 803 -20.37 -27.31 -28.84
C GLU A 803 -20.37 -28.82 -29.14
N ASP A 804 -20.02 -29.62 -28.15
CA ASP A 804 -20.31 -31.05 -28.13
C ASP A 804 -21.62 -31.23 -27.36
N GLU A 805 -22.74 -31.34 -28.09
CA GLU A 805 -24.12 -31.49 -27.58
C GLU A 805 -24.37 -32.78 -26.76
N SER A 806 -23.32 -33.48 -26.30
CA SER A 806 -23.41 -34.81 -25.70
C SER A 806 -23.00 -34.91 -24.22
N LYS A 807 -22.57 -33.84 -23.54
CA LYS A 807 -22.31 -33.87 -22.09
C LYS A 807 -23.41 -33.19 -21.29
N ALA A 808 -24.23 -34.00 -20.63
CA ALA A 808 -25.24 -33.57 -19.67
C ALA A 808 -24.66 -32.51 -18.70
N SER A 809 -25.32 -31.35 -18.62
CA SER A 809 -24.94 -30.22 -17.79
C SER A 809 -24.96 -30.60 -16.31
N THR A 810 -23.81 -30.96 -15.75
CA THR A 810 -23.60 -30.93 -14.30
C THR A 810 -23.05 -29.56 -13.97
N VAL A 811 -23.88 -28.70 -13.37
CA VAL A 811 -23.46 -27.41 -12.82
C VAL A 811 -22.38 -27.70 -11.79
N SER A 812 -21.13 -27.33 -12.07
CA SER A 812 -20.02 -27.51 -11.13
C SER A 812 -20.04 -26.37 -10.12
N VAL A 813 -19.89 -26.71 -8.84
CA VAL A 813 -19.75 -25.69 -7.78
C VAL A 813 -18.37 -25.03 -7.84
N PRO A 814 -18.28 -23.72 -7.55
CA PRO A 814 -17.03 -22.96 -7.66
C PRO A 814 -16.01 -23.30 -6.57
N LEU A 815 -14.73 -23.32 -6.98
CA LEU A 815 -13.56 -23.21 -6.13
C LEU A 815 -12.94 -21.82 -6.33
N MET A 816 -12.88 -21.02 -5.25
CA MET A 816 -12.37 -19.65 -5.26
C MET A 816 -11.14 -19.52 -4.36
N VAL A 817 -10.37 -18.45 -4.54
CA VAL A 817 -9.24 -18.07 -3.68
C VAL A 817 -9.45 -16.64 -3.23
N VAL A 818 -9.26 -16.38 -1.95
CA VAL A 818 -9.39 -15.05 -1.35
C VAL A 818 -8.22 -14.79 -0.41
N GLU A 819 -7.70 -13.57 -0.42
CA GLU A 819 -6.66 -13.16 0.52
C GLU A 819 -7.27 -12.76 1.87
N ASN A 820 -6.60 -13.06 2.98
CA ASN A 820 -7.13 -12.80 4.33
C ASN A 820 -6.76 -11.41 4.89
N GLY A 821 -5.87 -10.66 4.24
CA GLY A 821 -5.39 -9.35 4.71
C GLY A 821 -4.21 -9.41 5.69
N CYS A 822 -3.71 -10.61 6.03
CA CYS A 822 -2.66 -10.82 7.03
C CYS A 822 -1.29 -11.14 6.41
N GLY A 823 -0.24 -10.76 7.15
CA GLY A 823 1.17 -11.08 6.86
C GLY A 823 1.88 -11.75 8.03
N SER A 824 1.14 -12.59 8.76
CA SER A 824 1.53 -13.28 10.00
C SER A 824 1.10 -14.75 9.92
N PRO A 825 1.77 -15.70 10.60
CA PRO A 825 1.31 -17.08 10.70
C PRO A 825 0.07 -17.25 11.60
N CYS A 826 -0.38 -16.17 12.24
CA CYS A 826 -1.59 -16.12 13.05
C CYS A 826 -2.65 -15.22 12.37
N ILE A 827 -3.92 -15.39 12.75
CA ILE A 827 -5.02 -14.60 12.20
C ILE A 827 -5.91 -13.99 13.29
N ASP A 828 -6.20 -12.70 13.17
CA ASP A 828 -7.11 -11.94 14.04
C ASP A 828 -8.42 -11.66 13.29
N PHE A 829 -9.51 -12.32 13.68
CA PHE A 829 -10.82 -12.16 13.03
C PHE A 829 -11.51 -10.81 13.27
N ARG A 830 -10.92 -9.91 14.07
CA ARG A 830 -11.35 -8.50 14.10
C ARG A 830 -10.88 -7.74 12.87
N GLN A 831 -9.94 -8.32 12.12
CA GLN A 831 -9.12 -7.64 11.14
C GLN A 831 -8.84 -8.56 9.95
N VAL A 832 -9.82 -8.68 9.04
CA VAL A 832 -9.71 -9.46 7.80
C VAL A 832 -9.90 -8.58 6.56
N SER A 833 -9.39 -8.99 5.40
CA SER A 833 -9.64 -8.27 4.15
C SER A 833 -11.15 -8.12 3.85
N SER A 834 -11.54 -7.03 3.19
CA SER A 834 -12.91 -6.85 2.70
C SER A 834 -13.36 -7.97 1.75
N GLU A 835 -12.45 -8.54 0.95
CA GLU A 835 -12.75 -9.68 0.08
C GLU A 835 -13.15 -10.92 0.90
N LEU A 836 -12.41 -11.21 1.97
CA LEU A 836 -12.73 -12.29 2.90
C LEU A 836 -14.04 -12.04 3.63
N ALA A 837 -14.27 -10.80 4.08
CA ALA A 837 -15.53 -10.43 4.71
C ALA A 837 -16.72 -10.64 3.77
N GLU A 838 -16.61 -10.27 2.49
CA GLU A 838 -17.66 -10.50 1.49
C GLU A 838 -17.89 -12.00 1.25
N ALA A 839 -16.81 -12.76 1.02
CA ALA A 839 -16.88 -14.20 0.78
C ALA A 839 -17.55 -14.96 1.94
N ALA A 840 -17.36 -14.47 3.17
CA ALA A 840 -17.91 -15.05 4.39
C ALA A 840 -19.42 -14.85 4.58
N LYS A 841 -20.06 -13.89 3.92
CA LYS A 841 -21.51 -13.62 4.13
C LYS A 841 -22.40 -14.81 3.80
N GLU A 842 -21.96 -15.68 2.88
CA GLU A 842 -22.73 -16.85 2.46
C GLU A 842 -22.14 -18.18 2.96
N ALA A 843 -21.10 -18.14 3.78
CA ALA A 843 -20.45 -19.32 4.30
C ALA A 843 -21.17 -19.88 5.53
N ASP A 844 -21.30 -21.20 5.56
CA ASP A 844 -21.92 -21.98 6.64
C ASP A 844 -20.97 -23.02 7.25
N LEU A 845 -19.74 -23.12 6.73
CA LEU A 845 -18.63 -23.86 7.34
C LEU A 845 -17.33 -23.05 7.30
N ILE A 846 -16.60 -23.03 8.42
CA ILE A 846 -15.22 -22.54 8.50
C ILE A 846 -14.30 -23.69 8.88
N ILE A 847 -13.20 -23.86 8.15
CA ILE A 847 -12.12 -24.78 8.52
C ILE A 847 -10.87 -23.95 8.80
N LEU A 848 -10.38 -24.02 10.04
CA LEU A 848 -9.12 -23.42 10.47
C LEU A 848 -8.05 -24.49 10.55
N GLU A 849 -7.05 -24.39 9.69
CA GLU A 849 -5.92 -25.32 9.65
C GLU A 849 -4.66 -24.67 10.24
N GLY A 850 -3.85 -25.48 10.93
CA GLY A 850 -2.55 -25.07 11.44
C GLY A 850 -2.52 -24.57 12.89
N MET A 851 -1.37 -24.78 13.54
CA MET A 851 -1.15 -24.37 14.94
C MET A 851 -1.25 -22.84 15.10
N GLY A 852 -0.78 -22.05 14.13
CA GLY A 852 -0.82 -20.59 14.20
C GLY A 852 -2.24 -20.03 14.21
N ARG A 853 -3.08 -20.48 13.26
CA ARG A 853 -4.43 -19.97 13.02
C ARG A 853 -5.49 -20.58 13.94
N ALA A 854 -5.31 -21.82 14.42
CA ALA A 854 -6.32 -22.54 15.20
C ALA A 854 -5.97 -22.76 16.68
N LEU A 855 -4.68 -22.71 17.06
CA LEU A 855 -4.22 -22.97 18.43
C LEU A 855 -3.57 -21.75 19.10
N HIS A 856 -2.52 -21.16 18.51
CA HIS A 856 -1.91 -19.93 19.01
C HIS A 856 -2.93 -18.79 19.01
N THR A 857 -3.71 -18.73 17.93
CA THR A 857 -4.90 -17.89 17.83
C THR A 857 -6.16 -18.72 17.66
N ASN A 858 -7.30 -18.17 18.06
CA ASN A 858 -8.65 -18.67 17.74
C ASN A 858 -9.05 -20.01 18.36
N LEU A 859 -8.30 -20.60 19.29
CA LEU A 859 -8.73 -21.86 19.93
C LEU A 859 -10.13 -21.74 20.55
N ASN A 860 -10.39 -20.59 21.17
CA ASN A 860 -11.63 -20.31 21.91
C ASN A 860 -12.63 -19.43 21.12
N VAL A 861 -12.35 -19.11 19.85
CA VAL A 861 -13.28 -18.33 19.03
C VAL A 861 -14.59 -19.08 18.83
N ARG A 862 -15.71 -18.35 18.81
CA ARG A 862 -17.03 -18.85 18.40
C ARG A 862 -17.48 -18.11 17.15
N PHE A 863 -17.91 -18.87 16.16
CA PHE A 863 -18.50 -18.36 14.93
C PHE A 863 -20.03 -18.52 14.94
N LYS A 864 -20.70 -17.82 14.02
CA LYS A 864 -22.14 -17.91 13.77
C LYS A 864 -22.52 -19.13 12.91
N CYS A 865 -21.52 -19.85 12.40
CA CYS A 865 -21.67 -21.05 11.58
C CYS A 865 -20.85 -22.21 12.18
N ASP A 866 -20.95 -23.40 11.57
CA ASP A 866 -20.15 -24.56 11.95
C ASP A 866 -18.66 -24.25 11.72
N ALA A 867 -17.80 -24.69 12.64
CA ALA A 867 -16.37 -24.48 12.56
C ALA A 867 -15.58 -25.76 12.91
N LEU A 868 -14.62 -26.10 12.07
CA LEU A 868 -13.69 -27.21 12.27
C LEU A 868 -12.28 -26.66 12.42
N LYS A 869 -11.62 -26.98 13.54
CA LYS A 869 -10.23 -26.62 13.83
C LYS A 869 -9.37 -27.87 13.73
N LEU A 870 -8.44 -27.88 12.78
CA LEU A 870 -7.51 -28.97 12.52
C LEU A 870 -6.08 -28.49 12.76
N ALA A 871 -5.41 -29.05 13.75
CA ALA A 871 -4.02 -28.67 14.01
C ALA A 871 -3.24 -29.80 14.67
N MET A 872 -1.95 -29.82 14.38
CA MET A 872 -0.98 -30.59 15.15
C MET A 872 -0.20 -29.67 16.08
N ILE A 873 0.00 -30.09 17.33
CA ILE A 873 0.73 -29.27 18.29
C ILE A 873 2.24 -29.44 18.08
N LYS A 874 2.92 -28.42 17.57
CA LYS A 874 4.38 -28.45 17.30
C LYS A 874 5.22 -27.86 18.44
N ASN A 875 4.60 -27.58 19.59
CA ASN A 875 5.26 -26.99 20.75
C ASN A 875 4.89 -27.74 22.03
N GLN A 876 5.88 -28.36 22.71
CA GLN A 876 5.65 -29.17 23.91
C GLN A 876 5.01 -28.36 25.05
N ARG A 877 5.47 -27.13 25.28
CA ARG A 877 4.96 -26.27 26.36
C ARG A 877 3.51 -25.87 26.11
N LEU A 878 3.14 -25.63 24.85
CA LEU A 878 1.76 -25.39 24.42
C LEU A 878 0.89 -26.63 24.66
N ALA A 879 1.39 -27.82 24.30
CA ALA A 879 0.67 -29.09 24.46
C ALA A 879 0.32 -29.35 25.94
N GLU A 880 1.30 -29.20 26.82
CA GLU A 880 1.12 -29.37 28.26
C GLU A 880 0.15 -28.34 28.84
N LYS A 881 0.30 -27.07 28.45
CA LYS A 881 -0.46 -25.96 29.04
C LYS A 881 -1.92 -25.93 28.61
N LEU A 882 -2.20 -26.13 27.32
CA LEU A 882 -3.56 -26.03 26.79
C LEU A 882 -4.34 -27.34 26.89
N PHE A 883 -3.63 -28.46 26.76
CA PHE A 883 -4.28 -29.75 26.65
C PHE A 883 -3.79 -30.76 27.67
N GLY A 884 -2.70 -30.54 28.41
CA GLY A 884 -2.06 -31.58 29.22
C GLY A 884 -1.54 -32.75 28.37
N GLY A 885 -1.11 -32.44 27.14
CA GLY A 885 -0.70 -33.40 26.10
C GLY A 885 0.79 -33.30 25.76
N ASN A 886 1.17 -33.93 24.65
CA ASN A 886 2.53 -33.96 24.13
C ASN A 886 2.65 -33.26 22.77
N ILE A 887 3.87 -32.90 22.39
CA ILE A 887 4.17 -32.49 21.02
C ILE A 887 3.72 -33.58 20.03
N TYR A 888 3.19 -33.15 18.89
CA TYR A 888 2.56 -33.93 17.83
C TYR A 888 1.18 -34.52 18.16
N ASP A 889 0.61 -34.21 19.34
CA ASP A 889 -0.80 -34.48 19.58
C ASP A 889 -1.67 -33.72 18.56
N CYS A 890 -2.69 -34.41 18.07
CA CYS A 890 -3.63 -33.89 17.08
C CYS A 890 -4.87 -33.28 17.72
N ILE A 891 -5.35 -32.21 17.10
CA ILE A 891 -6.56 -31.49 17.47
C ILE A 891 -7.50 -31.52 16.26
N CYS A 892 -8.61 -32.22 16.39
CA CYS A 892 -9.77 -32.13 15.52
C CYS A 892 -10.95 -31.67 16.38
N ARG A 893 -11.19 -30.36 16.41
CA ARG A 893 -12.24 -29.77 17.22
C ARG A 893 -13.35 -29.25 16.33
N PHE A 894 -14.56 -29.78 16.50
CA PHE A 894 -15.73 -29.38 15.72
C PHE A 894 -16.72 -28.64 16.62
N GLU A 895 -17.09 -27.44 16.19
CA GLU A 895 -17.96 -26.54 16.91
C GLU A 895 -19.17 -26.24 16.03
N PRO A 896 -20.32 -26.91 16.25
CA PRO A 896 -21.53 -26.62 15.49
C PRO A 896 -22.04 -25.20 15.79
N ALA A 897 -22.74 -24.62 14.83
CA ALA A 897 -23.53 -23.41 14.98
C ALA A 897 -24.62 -23.64 16.03
N ASP A 898 -24.84 -22.65 16.89
CA ASP A 898 -25.86 -22.68 17.95
C ASP A 898 -27.29 -22.53 17.40
#